data_AF-A0A246F3B9-F1
#
_entry.id   AF-A0A246F3B9-F1
#
_cell.length_a   1.000
_cell.length_b   1.000
_cell.length_c   1.000
_cell.angle_alpha   90.00
_cell.angle_beta   90.00
_cell.angle_gamma   90.00
#
_symmetry.space_group_name_H-M   'P 1'
#
loop_
_entity.id
_entity.type
_entity.pdbx_description
1 polymer ?
#
loop_
_entity_poly.entity_id
_entity_poly.type
_entity_poly.pdbx_seq_one_letter_code
_entity_poly.pdbx_strand_id
1 'polypeptide(L)'
;MSDLPKPKMRKTTNWSAIWILPLIALAIGAWLAWRAYDQAGIVINIQFESGEGIQANKTEVIFKGIGVGKVVDLHVNKPTLGVTATVEMRKEAADYLSKGTRFWLVKPRVSIAGVTGLETLVSGNYIAIDPVKGEQQKDFTALKEPPPLSDSLPGLHLTLKAERLGSLEQGSPIYYRQIQVGQVKSYRLAEDQKTIEVKIHIEPAYANLVRKHTRFWNASGITLSGSLSGLKLRTESLASIAAGGIAFSTPENYPDSPPTDPTKPFRLYEDFDAAQAGLSVKVKVSDVSGLTAGSTPVMYNGVQVGTVKSIDMDKDFNGATATLSMDPRTEDFLNSKTEFWMVKPSISLAGITGLEALVKGNYLSVRFASDGEPTRDFVIRPKAPPLNLDAPGLHLVLTTDQLGSLEVGTPILYRQMKVGSVQSYQLSRRDPTRLVIGVHIEPEYAKLVNTSSRFWNISGVTISGGLDGIKLKSESLQTLIAGGIAFDTPDPKAAPITKVRRFVLFDSEDDAHLKGQVIELRADTADGLKEGTLLRFKGLEVGRVEQVELSKDLQTVQLKVRLTRAADRIARQGTRFWVVGPQVGLAGVSNLGTIVSGQYIEVLPAPKAGQAQTSFSLLGGEPNRLLDADGLRLTLSAARRGSLKAGVPVTYREVQVGKVTSFELGETADRVLIHVLIEPRYAPLVRTGSRFWNTSGVGVDAGLFKGVKVRTESMETILAGGVAFATPNNTEMGSPAKPGQTFALFDEANDEWLDWAPKIPLGKAQ
;
A
#
# COMPACT_ATOMS: atom_id res chain seq x y z
N MET A 1 19.85 -155.74 -68.20
CA MET A 1 19.60 -155.36 -66.80
C MET A 1 20.97 -154.94 -66.25
N SER A 2 21.24 -153.71 -65.80
CA SER A 2 20.39 -152.74 -65.12
C SER A 2 20.95 -151.32 -65.28
N ASP A 3 20.03 -150.35 -65.30
CA ASP A 3 20.23 -148.91 -65.45
C ASP A 3 21.27 -148.28 -64.50
N LEU A 4 22.12 -147.41 -65.06
CA LEU A 4 22.89 -146.43 -64.33
C LEU A 4 22.06 -145.14 -64.13
N PRO A 5 22.06 -144.53 -62.93
CA PRO A 5 21.15 -143.43 -62.60
C PRO A 5 21.50 -142.13 -63.33
N LYS A 6 20.49 -141.52 -63.97
CA LYS A 6 20.58 -140.19 -64.59
C LYS A 6 20.67 -139.09 -63.51
N PRO A 7 21.55 -138.08 -63.67
CA PRO A 7 21.70 -136.99 -62.70
C PRO A 7 20.51 -136.01 -62.73
N LYS A 8 20.00 -135.65 -61.55
CA LYS A 8 19.02 -134.57 -61.36
C LYS A 8 19.72 -133.21 -61.47
N MET A 9 19.52 -132.51 -62.59
CA MET A 9 19.89 -131.09 -62.71
C MET A 9 18.89 -130.21 -61.95
N ARG A 10 19.39 -129.44 -60.98
CA ARG A 10 18.64 -128.40 -60.26
C ARG A 10 18.95 -127.05 -60.91
N LYS A 11 17.94 -126.38 -61.47
CA LYS A 11 18.09 -125.01 -62.00
C LYS A 11 18.34 -124.05 -60.85
N THR A 12 19.49 -123.39 -60.82
CA THR A 12 19.80 -122.31 -59.89
C THR A 12 19.40 -120.97 -60.51
N THR A 13 18.68 -120.14 -59.77
CA THR A 13 18.27 -118.80 -60.19
C THR A 13 19.49 -117.88 -60.31
N ASN A 14 19.64 -117.19 -61.45
CA ASN A 14 20.80 -116.34 -61.79
C ASN A 14 20.87 -114.99 -61.04
N TRP A 15 20.23 -114.85 -59.88
CA TRP A 15 20.31 -113.64 -59.05
C TRP A 15 20.95 -113.99 -57.72
N SER A 16 22.25 -113.73 -57.61
CA SER A 16 23.01 -113.90 -56.38
C SER A 16 22.49 -112.95 -55.30
N ALA A 17 22.21 -113.48 -54.11
CA ALA A 17 21.75 -112.71 -52.94
C ALA A 17 22.72 -111.57 -52.53
N ILE A 18 23.96 -111.59 -53.04
CA ILE A 18 24.96 -110.52 -52.85
C ILE A 18 24.51 -109.17 -53.45
N TRP A 19 23.66 -109.16 -54.49
CA TRP A 19 23.13 -107.93 -55.11
C TRP A 19 22.01 -107.25 -54.33
N ILE A 20 21.49 -107.88 -53.28
CA ILE A 20 20.46 -107.27 -52.40
C ILE A 20 21.08 -106.15 -51.55
N LEU A 21 22.32 -106.32 -51.10
CA LEU A 21 23.00 -105.36 -50.22
C LEU A 21 23.25 -103.99 -50.90
N PRO A 22 23.75 -103.89 -52.15
CA PRO A 22 23.86 -102.62 -52.88
C PRO A 22 22.50 -101.93 -53.12
N LEU A 23 21.44 -102.70 -53.38
CA LEU A 23 20.09 -102.16 -53.62
C LEU A 23 19.49 -101.55 -52.35
N ILE A 24 19.68 -102.21 -51.21
CA ILE A 24 19.29 -101.65 -49.89
C ILE A 24 20.10 -100.39 -49.58
N ALA A 25 21.41 -100.40 -49.83
CA ALA A 25 22.27 -99.22 -49.63
C ALA A 25 21.82 -98.05 -50.52
N LEU A 26 21.45 -98.30 -51.78
CA LEU A 26 20.92 -97.28 -52.70
C LEU A 26 19.56 -96.75 -52.23
N ALA A 27 18.67 -97.62 -51.74
CA ALA A 27 17.37 -97.20 -51.19
C ALA A 27 17.53 -96.34 -49.93
N ILE A 28 18.44 -96.71 -49.01
CA ILE A 28 18.77 -95.91 -47.83
C ILE A 28 19.41 -94.58 -48.26
N GLY A 29 20.32 -94.60 -49.22
CA GLY A 29 20.95 -93.39 -49.76
C GLY A 29 19.94 -92.45 -50.40
N ALA A 30 19.01 -92.97 -51.21
CA ALA A 30 17.92 -92.19 -51.80
C ALA A 30 16.96 -91.64 -50.74
N TRP A 31 16.64 -92.42 -49.71
CA TRP A 31 15.80 -91.95 -48.60
C TRP A 31 16.49 -90.88 -47.76
N LEU A 32 17.78 -91.03 -47.45
CA LEU A 32 18.57 -90.01 -46.76
C LEU A 32 18.71 -88.75 -47.61
N ALA A 33 18.91 -88.87 -48.92
CA ALA A 33 18.97 -87.74 -49.84
C ALA A 33 17.62 -87.00 -49.93
N TRP A 34 16.50 -87.73 -50.04
CA TRP A 34 15.17 -87.14 -49.99
C TRP A 34 14.93 -86.45 -48.65
N ARG A 35 15.24 -87.12 -47.53
CA ARG A 35 15.06 -86.57 -46.19
C ARG A 35 15.93 -85.33 -45.98
N ALA A 36 17.17 -85.33 -46.47
CA ALA A 36 18.06 -84.18 -46.43
C ALA A 36 17.52 -83.01 -47.29
N TYR A 37 16.95 -83.31 -48.46
CA TYR A 37 16.34 -82.30 -49.33
C TYR A 37 15.05 -81.72 -48.73
N ASP A 38 14.20 -82.57 -48.14
CA ASP A 38 12.93 -82.13 -47.55
C ASP A 38 13.13 -81.34 -46.25
N GLN A 39 14.16 -81.67 -45.47
CA GLN A 39 14.51 -81.01 -44.20
C GLN A 39 15.44 -79.80 -44.36
N ALA A 40 15.98 -79.54 -45.56
CA ALA A 40 16.86 -78.40 -45.79
C ALA A 40 16.13 -77.06 -45.59
N GLY A 41 16.77 -76.15 -44.83
CA GLY A 41 16.29 -74.79 -44.66
C GLY A 41 16.40 -73.96 -45.95
N ILE A 42 15.78 -72.79 -45.94
CA ILE A 42 15.88 -71.82 -47.03
C ILE A 42 17.00 -70.85 -46.72
N VAL A 43 17.99 -70.79 -47.60
CA VAL A 43 19.13 -69.87 -47.45
C VAL A 43 18.76 -68.51 -48.03
N ILE A 44 18.93 -67.46 -47.22
CA ILE A 44 18.76 -66.05 -47.59
C ILE A 44 20.02 -65.25 -47.24
N ASN A 45 20.24 -64.16 -47.95
CA ASN A 45 21.30 -63.20 -47.71
C ASN A 45 20.70 -61.91 -47.12
N ILE A 46 21.21 -61.46 -45.99
CA ILE A 46 20.79 -60.21 -45.36
C ILE A 46 21.98 -59.27 -45.28
N GLN A 47 21.87 -58.10 -45.90
CA GLN A 47 22.90 -57.07 -45.90
C GLN A 47 22.72 -56.11 -44.73
N PHE A 48 23.76 -55.98 -43.91
CA PHE A 48 23.87 -55.07 -42.77
C PHE A 48 24.96 -54.02 -43.03
N GLU A 49 24.84 -52.84 -42.41
CA GLU A 49 25.90 -51.81 -42.46
C GLU A 49 27.14 -52.19 -41.64
N SER A 50 26.96 -52.99 -40.58
CA SER A 50 28.02 -53.49 -39.70
C SER A 50 27.74 -54.94 -39.29
N GLY A 51 28.80 -55.73 -39.14
CA GLY A 51 28.74 -57.11 -38.61
C GLY A 51 28.85 -57.19 -37.08
N GLU A 52 28.90 -56.05 -36.39
CA GLU A 52 29.07 -55.99 -34.94
C GLU A 52 27.98 -56.80 -34.20
N GLY A 53 28.41 -57.79 -33.43
CA GLY A 53 27.54 -58.65 -32.64
C GLY A 53 26.77 -59.71 -33.43
N ILE A 54 27.02 -59.86 -34.74
CA ILE A 54 26.51 -60.99 -35.55
C ILE A 54 27.59 -62.07 -35.59
N GLN A 55 27.25 -63.29 -35.18
CA GLN A 55 28.17 -64.43 -35.18
C GLN A 55 27.57 -65.62 -35.94
N ALA A 56 28.34 -66.14 -36.89
CA ALA A 56 28.00 -67.38 -37.58
C ALA A 56 27.81 -68.52 -36.57
N ASN A 57 26.78 -69.34 -36.81
CA ASN A 57 26.33 -70.44 -35.97
C ASN A 57 25.88 -70.09 -34.54
N LYS A 58 25.69 -68.80 -34.23
CA LYS A 58 25.19 -68.36 -32.90
C LYS A 58 24.02 -67.39 -32.99
N THR A 59 24.06 -66.42 -33.91
CA THR A 59 22.99 -65.43 -34.06
C THR A 59 21.77 -66.08 -34.71
N GLU A 60 20.62 -66.02 -34.05
CA GLU A 60 19.35 -66.54 -34.54
C GLU A 60 18.49 -65.44 -35.16
N VAL A 61 17.59 -65.83 -36.06
CA VAL A 61 16.48 -64.99 -36.51
C VAL A 61 15.27 -65.32 -35.67
N ILE A 62 14.70 -64.33 -34.99
CA ILE A 62 13.61 -64.51 -34.03
C ILE A 62 12.37 -63.75 -34.51
N PHE A 63 11.23 -64.43 -34.55
CA PHE A 63 9.92 -63.85 -34.77
C PHE A 63 9.06 -64.03 -33.51
N LYS A 64 8.59 -62.93 -32.90
CA LYS A 64 7.74 -62.96 -31.70
C LYS A 64 8.27 -63.90 -30.58
N GLY A 65 9.58 -63.90 -30.36
CA GLY A 65 10.25 -64.74 -29.36
C GLY A 65 10.59 -66.18 -29.80
N ILE A 66 10.26 -66.58 -31.03
CA ILE A 66 10.50 -67.93 -31.57
C ILE A 66 11.63 -67.88 -32.62
N GLY A 67 12.64 -68.75 -32.46
CA GLY A 67 13.75 -68.89 -33.42
C GLY A 67 13.31 -69.54 -34.75
N VAL A 68 13.27 -68.76 -35.82
CA VAL A 68 12.81 -69.13 -37.16
C VAL A 68 13.94 -69.23 -38.19
N GLY A 69 15.18 -68.90 -37.83
CA GLY A 69 16.35 -69.07 -38.67
C GLY A 69 17.65 -68.88 -37.89
N LYS A 70 18.79 -69.11 -38.56
CA LYS A 70 20.11 -69.03 -37.95
C LYS A 70 21.16 -68.53 -38.94
N VAL A 71 22.04 -67.63 -38.51
CA VAL A 71 23.17 -67.18 -39.33
C VAL A 71 24.14 -68.33 -39.48
N VAL A 72 24.41 -68.76 -40.71
CA VAL A 72 25.34 -69.86 -41.01
C VAL A 72 26.72 -69.35 -41.42
N ASP A 73 26.78 -68.15 -42.02
CA ASP A 73 28.00 -67.59 -42.60
C ASP A 73 27.95 -66.05 -42.68
N LEU A 74 29.11 -65.39 -42.72
CA LEU A 74 29.24 -63.94 -42.64
C LEU A 74 30.41 -63.44 -43.50
N HIS A 75 30.11 -62.58 -44.47
CA HIS A 75 31.11 -62.07 -45.41
C HIS A 75 31.07 -60.54 -45.54
N VAL A 76 32.23 -59.90 -45.69
CA VAL A 76 32.32 -58.46 -45.92
C VAL A 76 32.09 -58.16 -47.40
N ASN A 77 31.16 -57.25 -47.69
CA ASN A 77 30.84 -56.81 -49.04
C ASN A 77 31.79 -55.69 -49.49
N LYS A 78 32.79 -56.03 -50.32
CA LYS A 78 33.87 -55.13 -50.77
C LYS A 78 33.42 -53.74 -51.29
N PRO A 79 32.38 -53.60 -52.15
CA PRO A 79 31.93 -52.30 -52.65
C PRO A 79 31.23 -51.39 -51.64
N THR A 80 30.64 -51.91 -50.56
CA THR A 80 29.86 -51.11 -49.59
C THR A 80 30.49 -51.03 -48.20
N LEU A 81 31.58 -51.80 -47.96
CA LEU A 81 32.19 -52.02 -46.64
C LEU A 81 31.21 -52.57 -45.59
N GLY A 82 29.99 -52.94 -45.99
CA GLY A 82 28.98 -53.58 -45.14
C GLY A 82 29.20 -55.09 -45.03
N VAL A 83 28.30 -55.76 -44.32
CA VAL A 83 28.40 -57.20 -44.03
C VAL A 83 27.16 -57.93 -44.54
N THR A 84 27.36 -58.97 -45.33
CA THR A 84 26.30 -59.88 -45.77
C THR A 84 26.29 -61.10 -44.87
N ALA A 85 25.19 -61.30 -44.15
CA ALA A 85 24.94 -62.49 -43.35
C ALA A 85 24.13 -63.50 -44.17
N THR A 86 24.69 -64.69 -44.36
CA THR A 86 23.98 -65.83 -44.94
C THR A 86 23.21 -66.51 -43.82
N VAL A 87 21.90 -66.60 -43.97
CA VAL A 87 20.98 -67.10 -42.94
C VAL A 87 20.22 -68.29 -43.48
N GLU A 88 20.24 -69.39 -42.74
CA GLU A 88 19.38 -70.54 -42.97
C GLU A 88 18.07 -70.37 -42.19
N MET A 89 16.98 -70.14 -42.93
CA MET A 89 15.62 -70.02 -42.40
C MET A 89 14.93 -71.38 -42.38
N ARG A 90 14.02 -71.61 -41.42
CA ARG A 90 13.16 -72.80 -41.45
C ARG A 90 12.29 -72.79 -42.70
N LYS A 91 12.05 -73.96 -43.29
CA LYS A 91 11.24 -74.14 -44.51
C LYS A 91 9.83 -73.53 -44.39
N GLU A 92 9.25 -73.54 -43.19
CA GLU A 92 7.95 -72.94 -42.87
C GLU A 92 7.91 -71.41 -43.09
N ALA A 93 9.06 -70.73 -43.06
CA ALA A 93 9.14 -69.29 -43.28
C ALA A 93 9.10 -68.90 -44.76
N ALA A 94 9.17 -69.85 -45.71
CA ALA A 94 9.27 -69.60 -47.15
C ALA A 94 8.24 -68.60 -47.67
N ASP A 95 6.97 -68.85 -47.34
CA ASP A 95 5.82 -68.08 -47.84
C ASP A 95 5.78 -66.65 -47.29
N TYR A 96 6.58 -66.38 -46.26
CA TYR A 96 6.66 -65.13 -45.52
C TYR A 96 7.96 -64.36 -45.77
N LEU A 97 8.83 -64.85 -46.65
CA LEU A 97 10.07 -64.20 -47.09
C LEU A 97 9.82 -63.46 -48.41
N SER A 98 9.04 -62.39 -48.37
CA SER A 98 8.72 -61.60 -49.56
C SER A 98 9.41 -60.24 -49.59
N LYS A 99 9.26 -59.49 -50.67
CA LYS A 99 9.79 -58.12 -50.79
C LYS A 99 9.35 -57.17 -49.66
N GLY A 100 8.21 -57.44 -49.02
CA GLY A 100 7.73 -56.68 -47.86
C GLY A 100 8.36 -57.07 -46.52
N THR A 101 9.10 -58.17 -46.47
CA THR A 101 9.68 -58.71 -45.24
C THR A 101 10.87 -57.90 -44.79
N ARG A 102 10.86 -57.51 -43.51
CA ARG A 102 11.84 -56.59 -42.93
C ARG A 102 12.67 -57.30 -41.87
N PHE A 103 13.97 -57.02 -41.85
CA PHE A 103 14.90 -57.56 -40.87
C PHE A 103 15.63 -56.42 -40.15
N TRP A 104 15.92 -56.57 -38.87
CA TRP A 104 16.77 -55.63 -38.13
C TRP A 104 17.53 -56.36 -37.03
N LEU A 105 18.70 -55.85 -36.67
CA LEU A 105 19.50 -56.41 -35.58
C LEU A 105 18.97 -55.89 -34.24
N VAL A 106 18.64 -56.80 -33.33
CA VAL A 106 18.30 -56.47 -31.94
C VAL A 106 19.55 -56.62 -31.08
N LYS A 107 19.92 -55.51 -30.45
CA LYS A 107 21.09 -55.38 -29.56
C LYS A 107 20.63 -54.74 -28.24
N PRO A 108 21.33 -54.99 -27.12
CA PRO A 108 20.96 -54.39 -25.85
C PRO A 108 21.10 -52.88 -25.96
N ARG A 109 20.02 -52.15 -25.64
CA ARG A 109 20.03 -50.68 -25.60
C ARG A 109 19.81 -50.25 -24.16
N VAL A 110 20.77 -49.49 -23.65
CA VAL A 110 20.63 -48.78 -22.39
C VAL A 110 20.18 -47.37 -22.75
N SER A 111 18.98 -47.00 -22.36
CA SER A 111 18.58 -45.59 -22.33
C SER A 111 18.24 -45.18 -20.91
N ILE A 112 18.11 -43.87 -20.73
CA ILE A 112 17.61 -43.29 -19.48
C ILE A 112 16.21 -43.84 -19.21
N ALA A 113 15.42 -44.09 -20.27
CA ALA A 113 14.06 -44.61 -20.20
C ALA A 113 13.91 -46.05 -19.68
N GLY A 114 15.00 -46.81 -19.67
CA GLY A 114 15.02 -48.23 -19.29
C GLY A 114 16.02 -49.02 -20.14
N VAL A 115 16.15 -50.31 -19.82
CA VAL A 115 16.99 -51.22 -20.62
C VAL A 115 16.09 -52.08 -21.49
N THR A 116 16.24 -51.96 -22.81
CA THR A 116 15.53 -52.81 -23.79
C THR A 116 16.51 -53.81 -24.37
N GLY A 117 16.02 -55.01 -24.71
CA GLY A 117 16.89 -56.08 -25.20
C GLY A 117 17.75 -56.72 -24.11
N LEU A 118 17.36 -56.68 -22.82
CA LEU A 118 18.09 -57.34 -21.73
C LEU A 118 18.25 -58.85 -21.98
N GLU A 119 17.30 -59.47 -22.67
CA GLU A 119 17.37 -60.86 -23.11
C GLU A 119 18.65 -61.15 -23.90
N THR A 120 19.14 -60.17 -24.66
CA THR A 120 20.39 -60.29 -25.44
C THR A 120 21.66 -60.28 -24.58
N LEU A 121 21.59 -59.86 -23.32
CA LEU A 121 22.73 -60.01 -22.38
C LEU A 121 22.99 -61.48 -22.05
N VAL A 122 21.95 -62.32 -22.08
CA VAL A 122 22.05 -63.76 -21.79
C VAL A 122 22.14 -64.57 -23.08
N SER A 123 21.32 -64.24 -24.09
CA SER A 123 21.24 -65.00 -25.36
C SER A 123 22.17 -64.52 -26.47
N GLY A 124 22.78 -63.33 -26.33
CA GLY A 124 23.46 -62.62 -27.41
C GLY A 124 22.50 -61.87 -28.34
N ASN A 125 23.06 -61.05 -29.24
CA ASN A 125 22.28 -60.31 -30.25
C ASN A 125 21.59 -61.28 -31.22
N TYR A 126 20.39 -60.91 -31.66
CA TYR A 126 19.60 -61.69 -32.61
C TYR A 126 19.03 -60.80 -33.71
N ILE A 127 18.63 -61.39 -34.82
CA ILE A 127 17.99 -60.67 -35.93
C ILE A 127 16.48 -60.82 -35.76
N ALA A 128 15.75 -59.72 -35.62
CA ALA A 128 14.29 -59.75 -35.64
C ALA A 128 13.78 -59.71 -37.08
N ILE A 129 12.64 -60.34 -37.31
CA ILE A 129 11.95 -60.39 -38.59
C ILE A 129 10.51 -59.85 -38.44
N ASP A 130 10.07 -59.07 -39.42
CA ASP A 130 8.66 -58.75 -39.65
C ASP A 130 8.20 -59.39 -40.97
N PRO A 131 7.61 -60.60 -40.92
CA PRO A 131 7.26 -61.42 -42.08
C PRO A 131 6.05 -60.88 -42.83
N VAL A 132 6.17 -60.77 -44.15
CA VAL A 132 5.05 -60.43 -45.05
C VAL A 132 4.86 -61.56 -46.06
N LYS A 133 3.62 -62.04 -46.20
CA LYS A 133 3.28 -63.09 -47.17
C LYS A 133 3.34 -62.53 -48.60
N GLY A 134 4.01 -63.22 -49.52
CA GLY A 134 4.13 -62.75 -50.91
C GLY A 134 5.12 -63.57 -51.77
N GLU A 135 5.54 -62.99 -52.89
CA GLU A 135 6.55 -63.60 -53.79
C GLU A 135 7.89 -63.77 -53.08
N GLN A 136 8.49 -64.95 -53.18
CA GLN A 136 9.71 -65.30 -52.46
C GLN A 136 10.92 -64.46 -52.91
N GLN A 137 11.64 -63.92 -51.94
CA GLN A 137 12.88 -63.18 -52.12
C GLN A 137 13.97 -63.78 -51.23
N LYS A 138 15.21 -63.81 -51.73
CA LYS A 138 16.36 -64.37 -51.01
C LYS A 138 17.37 -63.32 -50.55
N ASP A 139 17.37 -62.14 -51.13
CA ASP A 139 18.32 -61.07 -50.79
C ASP A 139 17.58 -59.92 -50.11
N PHE A 140 18.01 -59.54 -48.91
CA PHE A 140 17.35 -58.53 -48.07
C PHE A 140 18.35 -57.48 -47.59
N THR A 141 17.88 -56.27 -47.35
CA THR A 141 18.63 -55.22 -46.67
C THR A 141 18.03 -55.01 -45.29
N ALA A 142 18.86 -55.10 -44.24
CA ALA A 142 18.41 -54.88 -42.88
C ALA A 142 18.13 -53.39 -42.60
N LEU A 143 17.10 -53.12 -41.82
CA LEU A 143 16.79 -51.80 -41.29
C LEU A 143 17.77 -51.43 -40.17
N LYS A 144 18.11 -50.14 -40.10
CA LYS A 144 18.97 -49.58 -39.04
C LYS A 144 18.30 -49.62 -37.66
N GLU A 145 16.98 -49.45 -37.64
CA GLU A 145 16.16 -49.35 -36.44
C GLU A 145 14.91 -50.22 -36.60
N PRO A 146 14.32 -50.69 -35.48
CA PRO A 146 13.05 -51.41 -35.53
C PRO A 146 11.99 -50.55 -36.23
N PRO A 147 11.13 -51.17 -37.06
CA PRO A 147 10.05 -50.44 -37.70
C PRO A 147 9.11 -49.83 -36.66
N PRO A 148 8.55 -48.63 -36.89
CA PRO A 148 7.59 -48.03 -35.97
C PRO A 148 6.36 -48.94 -35.84
N LEU A 149 5.77 -48.95 -34.65
CA LEU A 149 4.53 -49.68 -34.36
C LEU A 149 3.47 -49.36 -35.41
N SER A 150 2.84 -50.40 -35.96
CA SER A 150 1.83 -50.25 -37.00
C SER A 150 0.67 -49.34 -36.55
N ASP A 151 0.13 -48.55 -37.48
CA ASP A 151 -1.11 -47.80 -37.27
C ASP A 151 -2.35 -48.73 -37.21
N SER A 152 -2.20 -49.99 -37.63
CA SER A 152 -3.27 -51.02 -37.55
C SER A 152 -3.46 -51.63 -36.16
N LEU A 153 -2.61 -51.27 -35.19
CA LEU A 153 -2.79 -51.69 -33.79
C LEU A 153 -4.09 -51.11 -33.23
N PRO A 154 -4.98 -51.92 -32.62
CA PRO A 154 -6.15 -51.39 -31.93
C PRO A 154 -5.75 -50.37 -30.84
N GLY A 155 -6.50 -49.28 -30.74
CA GLY A 155 -6.29 -48.23 -29.74
C GLY A 155 -6.44 -46.82 -30.31
N LEU A 156 -6.10 -45.82 -29.50
CA LEU A 156 -6.16 -44.42 -29.88
C LEU A 156 -4.76 -43.94 -30.29
N HIS A 157 -4.63 -43.49 -31.53
CA HIS A 157 -3.38 -42.92 -32.06
C HIS A 157 -3.53 -41.41 -32.17
N LEU A 158 -2.61 -40.64 -31.58
CA LEU A 158 -2.67 -39.18 -31.55
C LEU A 158 -1.32 -38.60 -31.96
N THR A 159 -1.36 -37.35 -32.45
CA THR A 159 -0.16 -36.55 -32.70
C THR A 159 -0.07 -35.45 -31.65
N LEU A 160 1.05 -35.37 -30.95
CA LEU A 160 1.37 -34.27 -30.05
C LEU A 160 2.38 -33.33 -30.73
N LYS A 161 2.28 -32.03 -30.47
CA LYS A 161 3.20 -30.98 -30.94
C LYS A 161 3.96 -30.38 -29.77
N ALA A 162 5.28 -30.38 -29.86
CA ALA A 162 6.20 -29.80 -28.88
C ALA A 162 7.21 -28.86 -29.54
N GLU A 163 7.76 -27.90 -28.80
CA GLU A 163 8.84 -27.03 -29.27
C GLU A 163 10.22 -27.73 -29.21
N ARG A 164 10.35 -28.74 -28.35
CA ARG A 164 11.56 -29.57 -28.17
C ARG A 164 11.18 -31.00 -27.77
N LEU A 165 12.03 -31.98 -28.09
CA LEU A 165 11.74 -33.41 -27.84
C LEU A 165 11.89 -33.76 -26.35
N GLY A 166 12.81 -33.08 -25.65
CA GLY A 166 13.14 -33.38 -24.26
C GLY A 166 13.81 -34.76 -24.14
N SER A 167 13.41 -35.51 -23.12
CA SER A 167 13.87 -36.88 -22.83
C SER A 167 12.96 -37.97 -23.40
N LEU A 168 12.10 -37.62 -24.37
CA LEU A 168 11.17 -38.58 -24.98
C LEU A 168 11.88 -39.40 -26.06
N GLU A 169 11.73 -40.71 -25.98
CA GLU A 169 12.25 -41.68 -26.94
C GLU A 169 11.10 -42.53 -27.50
N GLN A 170 11.40 -43.32 -28.54
CA GLN A 170 10.47 -44.34 -28.99
C GLN A 170 10.26 -45.38 -27.88
N GLY A 171 9.01 -45.67 -27.55
CA GLY A 171 8.64 -46.55 -26.44
C GLY A 171 8.49 -45.85 -25.09
N SER A 172 8.76 -44.53 -24.98
CA SER A 172 8.53 -43.80 -23.73
C SER A 172 7.08 -43.98 -23.24
N PRO A 173 6.87 -44.27 -21.95
CA PRO A 173 5.55 -44.57 -21.40
C PRO A 173 4.65 -43.32 -21.34
N ILE A 174 3.35 -43.55 -21.46
CA ILE A 174 2.31 -42.53 -21.31
C ILE A 174 1.50 -42.84 -20.07
N TYR A 175 1.36 -41.87 -19.17
CA TYR A 175 0.73 -42.03 -17.88
C TYR A 175 -0.58 -41.26 -17.78
N TYR A 176 -1.57 -41.88 -17.16
CA TYR A 176 -2.76 -41.24 -16.63
C TYR A 176 -2.85 -41.54 -15.14
N ARG A 177 -2.85 -40.50 -14.29
CA ARG A 177 -2.85 -40.66 -12.83
C ARG A 177 -1.82 -41.70 -12.33
N GLN A 178 -0.58 -41.63 -12.87
CA GLN A 178 0.55 -42.52 -12.57
C GLN A 178 0.41 -43.99 -13.07
N ILE A 179 -0.63 -44.32 -13.83
CA ILE A 179 -0.81 -45.63 -14.46
C ILE A 179 -0.35 -45.54 -15.91
N GLN A 180 0.50 -46.47 -16.37
CA GLN A 180 0.89 -46.54 -17.78
C GLN A 180 -0.31 -47.00 -18.62
N VAL A 181 -0.70 -46.16 -19.58
CA VAL A 181 -1.87 -46.36 -20.44
C VAL A 181 -1.53 -46.38 -21.94
N GLY A 182 -0.25 -46.18 -22.27
CA GLY A 182 0.22 -46.10 -23.65
C GLY A 182 1.72 -45.90 -23.78
N GLN A 183 2.17 -45.64 -25.00
CA GLN A 183 3.58 -45.41 -25.32
C GLN A 183 3.78 -44.51 -26.56
N VAL A 184 4.95 -43.89 -26.65
CA VAL A 184 5.38 -43.12 -27.83
C VAL A 184 5.72 -44.06 -28.99
N LYS A 185 5.10 -43.86 -30.16
CA LYS A 185 5.34 -44.68 -31.37
C LYS A 185 6.57 -44.23 -32.16
N SER A 186 6.70 -42.92 -32.33
CA SER A 186 7.73 -42.27 -33.15
C SER A 186 7.70 -40.75 -32.93
N TYR A 187 8.78 -40.07 -33.25
CA TYR A 187 8.84 -38.61 -33.31
C TYR A 187 9.53 -38.16 -34.59
N ARG A 188 9.19 -36.97 -35.09
CA ARG A 188 9.84 -36.34 -36.23
C ARG A 188 9.83 -34.82 -36.10
N LEU A 189 10.80 -34.16 -36.73
CA LEU A 189 10.73 -32.72 -36.93
C LEU A 189 9.64 -32.43 -37.98
N ALA A 190 8.75 -31.49 -37.69
CA ALA A 190 7.72 -31.04 -38.62
C ALA A 190 8.33 -30.23 -39.78
N GLU A 191 7.53 -30.00 -40.82
CA GLU A 191 7.97 -29.28 -42.03
C GLU A 191 8.40 -27.82 -41.74
N ASP A 192 7.91 -27.22 -40.65
CA ASP A 192 8.26 -25.87 -40.22
C ASP A 192 9.66 -25.77 -39.56
N GLN A 193 10.34 -26.89 -39.37
CA GLN A 193 11.65 -27.03 -38.69
C GLN A 193 11.70 -26.47 -37.26
N LYS A 194 10.55 -26.16 -36.65
CA LYS A 194 10.43 -25.59 -35.30
C LYS A 194 9.62 -26.46 -34.36
N THR A 195 8.69 -27.23 -34.91
CA THR A 195 7.78 -28.07 -34.14
C THR A 195 8.21 -29.53 -34.26
N ILE A 196 8.15 -30.26 -33.16
CA ILE A 196 8.37 -31.71 -33.13
C ILE A 196 7.02 -32.39 -33.01
N GLU A 197 6.73 -33.29 -33.95
CA GLU A 197 5.55 -34.13 -33.93
C GLU A 197 5.86 -35.46 -33.26
N VAL A 198 5.22 -35.71 -32.13
CA VAL A 198 5.34 -36.94 -31.36
C VAL A 198 4.06 -37.76 -31.58
N LYS A 199 4.17 -38.89 -32.28
CA LYS A 199 3.05 -39.82 -32.46
C LYS A 199 2.99 -40.75 -31.27
N ILE A 200 1.81 -40.85 -30.67
CA ILE A 200 1.56 -41.68 -29.49
C ILE A 200 0.47 -42.71 -29.75
N HIS A 201 0.52 -43.81 -29.00
CA HIS A 201 -0.51 -44.84 -28.94
C HIS A 201 -0.99 -44.99 -27.50
N ILE A 202 -2.30 -44.97 -27.32
CA ILE A 202 -2.99 -45.25 -26.06
C ILE A 202 -3.79 -46.53 -26.25
N GLU A 203 -3.71 -47.43 -25.29
CA GLU A 203 -4.37 -48.74 -25.38
C GLU A 203 -5.90 -48.59 -25.47
N PRO A 204 -6.60 -49.54 -26.14
CA PRO A 204 -8.05 -49.47 -26.32
C PRO A 204 -8.85 -49.26 -25.03
N ALA A 205 -8.41 -49.87 -23.91
CA ALA A 205 -9.08 -49.77 -22.62
C ALA A 205 -9.06 -48.35 -22.02
N TYR A 206 -8.12 -47.50 -22.46
CA TYR A 206 -7.89 -46.16 -21.93
C TYR A 206 -8.17 -45.04 -22.94
N ALA A 207 -8.58 -45.38 -24.17
CA ALA A 207 -8.84 -44.43 -25.24
C ALA A 207 -9.90 -43.36 -24.85
N ASN A 208 -10.88 -43.73 -24.02
CA ASN A 208 -11.94 -42.85 -23.53
C ASN A 208 -11.48 -41.82 -22.49
N LEU A 209 -10.27 -41.96 -21.93
CA LEU A 209 -9.69 -41.01 -20.98
C LEU A 209 -9.20 -39.73 -21.68
N VAL A 210 -8.96 -39.77 -22.99
CA VAL A 210 -8.59 -38.59 -23.76
C VAL A 210 -9.83 -37.89 -24.28
N ARG A 211 -10.02 -36.65 -23.84
CA ARG A 211 -11.12 -35.75 -24.21
C ARG A 211 -10.58 -34.56 -24.98
N LYS A 212 -11.48 -33.76 -25.57
CA LYS A 212 -11.14 -32.55 -26.34
C LYS A 212 -10.26 -31.57 -25.56
N HIS A 213 -10.49 -31.41 -24.26
CA HIS A 213 -9.72 -30.51 -23.38
C HIS A 213 -8.60 -31.21 -22.59
N THR A 214 -8.22 -32.43 -22.97
CA THR A 214 -7.07 -33.11 -22.36
C THR A 214 -5.79 -32.33 -22.64
N ARG A 215 -4.93 -32.22 -21.63
CA ARG A 215 -3.62 -31.60 -21.74
C ARG A 215 -2.54 -32.64 -21.48
N PHE A 216 -1.54 -32.67 -22.34
CA PHE A 216 -0.38 -33.55 -22.25
C PHE A 216 0.83 -32.74 -21.80
N TRP A 217 1.60 -33.22 -20.85
CA TRP A 217 2.87 -32.62 -20.45
C TRP A 217 3.96 -33.66 -20.37
N ASN A 218 5.20 -33.20 -20.51
CA ASN A 218 6.37 -34.03 -20.25
C ASN A 218 6.47 -34.26 -18.73
N ALA A 219 6.44 -35.54 -18.32
CA ALA A 219 6.54 -35.98 -16.92
C ALA A 219 8.00 -36.27 -16.51
N SER A 220 8.96 -35.83 -17.34
CA SER A 220 10.38 -36.09 -17.15
C SER A 220 11.09 -34.83 -16.67
N GLY A 221 11.83 -34.94 -15.56
CA GLY A 221 12.68 -33.87 -15.03
C GLY A 221 12.50 -33.64 -13.54
N ILE A 222 13.47 -32.93 -12.94
CA ILE A 222 13.39 -32.43 -11.57
C ILE A 222 13.12 -30.94 -11.66
N THR A 223 11.91 -30.50 -11.31
CA THR A 223 11.60 -29.07 -11.21
C THR A 223 11.90 -28.60 -9.80
N LEU A 224 13.06 -27.96 -9.62
CA LEU A 224 13.44 -27.34 -8.35
C LEU A 224 13.00 -25.87 -8.37
N SER A 225 11.93 -25.56 -7.63
CA SER A 225 11.51 -24.17 -7.42
C SER A 225 12.01 -23.68 -6.06
N GLY A 226 12.87 -22.66 -6.07
CA GLY A 226 13.37 -21.99 -4.88
C GLY A 226 12.69 -20.64 -4.71
N SER A 227 12.05 -20.43 -3.56
CA SER A 227 11.58 -19.11 -3.13
C SER A 227 12.27 -18.74 -1.81
N LEU A 228 12.30 -17.44 -1.48
CA LEU A 228 12.78 -16.97 -0.17
C LEU A 228 11.97 -17.56 1.01
N SER A 229 10.78 -18.10 0.73
CA SER A 229 9.90 -18.76 1.71
C SER A 229 10.16 -20.27 1.86
N GLY A 230 11.10 -20.85 1.10
CA GLY A 230 11.47 -22.26 1.19
C GLY A 230 11.71 -22.95 -0.16
N LEU A 231 12.37 -24.10 -0.11
CA LEU A 231 12.62 -24.99 -1.25
C LEU A 231 11.42 -25.91 -1.45
N LYS A 232 10.70 -25.80 -2.57
CA LYS A 232 9.61 -26.72 -2.91
C LYS A 232 10.12 -27.73 -3.93
N LEU A 233 10.52 -28.89 -3.43
CA LEU A 233 10.88 -30.04 -4.25
C LEU A 233 9.60 -30.87 -4.50
N ARG A 234 9.03 -30.77 -5.71
CA ARG A 234 8.02 -31.73 -6.18
C ARG A 234 8.75 -32.85 -6.89
N THR A 235 8.80 -34.02 -6.26
CA THR A 235 9.20 -35.26 -6.94
C THR A 235 7.94 -35.92 -7.47
N GLU A 236 7.78 -35.99 -8.79
CA GLU A 236 6.88 -36.99 -9.37
C GLU A 236 7.45 -38.39 -9.08
N SER A 237 6.68 -39.45 -9.35
CA SER A 237 7.10 -40.84 -9.05
C SER A 237 8.55 -41.08 -9.47
N LEU A 238 9.38 -41.62 -8.57
CA LEU A 238 10.79 -41.94 -8.82
C LEU A 238 11.01 -42.76 -10.10
N ALA A 239 10.01 -43.56 -10.51
CA ALA A 239 10.04 -44.31 -11.76
C ALA A 239 9.97 -43.38 -13.01
N SER A 240 9.18 -42.31 -12.97
CA SER A 240 9.04 -41.32 -14.05
C SER A 240 10.25 -40.38 -14.17
N ILE A 241 10.94 -40.09 -13.05
CA ILE A 241 12.18 -39.28 -13.04
C ILE A 241 13.30 -39.99 -13.81
N ALA A 242 13.42 -41.31 -13.64
CA ALA A 242 14.42 -42.11 -14.34
C ALA A 242 13.97 -42.41 -15.78
N ALA A 243 12.74 -42.88 -16.01
CA ALA A 243 12.35 -43.43 -17.30
C ALA A 243 11.89 -42.38 -18.35
N GLY A 244 11.60 -41.16 -17.92
CA GLY A 244 10.90 -40.18 -18.74
C GLY A 244 9.51 -40.66 -19.23
N GLY A 245 8.70 -39.74 -19.74
CA GLY A 245 7.36 -40.08 -20.23
C GLY A 245 6.46 -38.88 -20.45
N ILE A 246 5.22 -39.17 -20.87
CA ILE A 246 4.18 -38.16 -21.09
C ILE A 246 3.06 -38.43 -20.11
N ALA A 247 2.64 -37.43 -19.33
CA ALA A 247 1.44 -37.53 -18.52
C ALA A 247 0.32 -36.68 -19.13
N PHE A 248 -0.93 -37.06 -18.86
CA PHE A 248 -2.07 -36.24 -19.27
C PHE A 248 -3.20 -36.23 -18.24
N SER A 249 -3.98 -35.15 -18.28
CA SER A 249 -5.23 -35.02 -17.53
C SER A 249 -6.22 -34.13 -18.27
N THR A 250 -7.51 -34.33 -18.00
CA THR A 250 -8.55 -33.38 -18.35
C THR A 250 -8.82 -32.50 -17.14
N PRO A 251 -8.71 -31.15 -17.25
CA PRO A 251 -8.93 -30.25 -16.13
C PRO A 251 -10.33 -30.39 -15.51
N GLU A 252 -10.43 -30.32 -14.17
CA GLU A 252 -11.69 -30.55 -13.42
C GLU A 252 -12.79 -29.52 -13.72
N ASN A 253 -12.42 -28.35 -14.22
CA ASN A 253 -13.36 -27.31 -14.64
C ASN A 253 -14.08 -27.61 -15.98
N TYR A 254 -13.75 -28.72 -16.64
CA TYR A 254 -14.46 -29.22 -17.83
C TYR A 254 -14.97 -30.66 -17.63
N PRO A 255 -15.91 -30.90 -16.70
CA PRO A 255 -16.42 -32.25 -16.42
C PRO A 255 -17.10 -32.90 -17.64
N ASP A 256 -17.73 -32.10 -18.51
CA ASP A 256 -18.46 -32.56 -19.70
C ASP A 256 -17.66 -32.43 -21.01
N SER A 257 -16.33 -32.55 -20.92
CA SER A 257 -15.44 -32.45 -22.09
C SER A 257 -15.75 -33.55 -23.13
N PRO A 258 -16.08 -33.21 -24.40
CA PRO A 258 -16.49 -34.20 -25.40
C PRO A 258 -15.32 -35.14 -25.79
N PRO A 259 -15.61 -36.32 -26.38
CA PRO A 259 -14.58 -37.19 -26.95
C PRO A 259 -13.64 -36.44 -27.90
N THR A 260 -12.36 -36.77 -27.88
CA THR A 260 -11.41 -36.14 -28.80
C THR A 260 -11.59 -36.63 -30.23
N ASP A 261 -11.28 -35.76 -31.18
CA ASP A 261 -11.07 -36.11 -32.58
C ASP A 261 -9.59 -36.55 -32.75
N PRO A 262 -9.30 -37.81 -33.12
CA PRO A 262 -7.93 -38.32 -33.22
C PRO A 262 -7.08 -37.63 -34.29
N THR A 263 -7.72 -36.96 -35.26
CA THR A 263 -7.02 -36.26 -36.35
C THR A 263 -6.40 -34.94 -35.93
N LYS A 264 -6.84 -34.37 -34.79
CA LYS A 264 -6.38 -33.06 -34.32
C LYS A 264 -5.16 -33.20 -33.40
N PRO A 265 -4.09 -32.42 -33.66
CA PRO A 265 -2.91 -32.49 -32.81
C PRO A 265 -3.17 -31.84 -31.44
N PHE A 266 -2.62 -32.44 -30.38
CA PHE A 266 -2.57 -31.85 -29.05
C PHE A 266 -1.24 -31.12 -28.82
N ARG A 267 -1.22 -30.14 -27.92
CA ARG A 267 0.04 -29.55 -27.44
C ARG A 267 0.63 -30.43 -26.34
N LEU A 268 1.94 -30.67 -26.42
CA LEU A 268 2.74 -31.23 -25.35
C LEU A 268 3.43 -30.08 -24.59
N TYR A 269 3.00 -29.85 -23.35
CA TYR A 269 3.57 -28.85 -22.46
C TYR A 269 4.89 -29.34 -21.85
N GLU A 270 5.74 -28.40 -21.43
CA GLU A 270 7.05 -28.73 -20.88
C GLU A 270 6.99 -29.43 -19.53
N ASP A 271 5.99 -29.10 -18.71
CA ASP A 271 5.77 -29.66 -17.38
C ASP A 271 4.29 -29.53 -16.97
N PHE A 272 3.96 -30.04 -15.77
CA PHE A 272 2.61 -29.97 -15.21
C PHE A 272 2.12 -28.52 -15.01
N ASP A 273 2.99 -27.62 -14.52
CA ASP A 273 2.62 -26.25 -14.19
C ASP A 273 2.29 -25.44 -15.46
N ALA A 274 3.04 -25.64 -16.55
CA ALA A 274 2.77 -25.07 -17.87
C ALA A 274 1.48 -25.61 -18.51
N ALA A 275 1.12 -26.85 -18.16
CA ALA A 275 -0.12 -27.48 -18.60
C ALA A 275 -1.35 -27.00 -17.83
N GLN A 276 -1.21 -26.42 -16.63
CA GLN A 276 -2.39 -25.93 -15.89
C GLN A 276 -3.15 -24.87 -16.69
N ALA A 277 -4.48 -24.99 -16.69
CA ALA A 277 -5.38 -24.07 -17.37
C ALA A 277 -5.69 -22.89 -16.44
N GLY A 278 -4.95 -21.79 -16.56
CA GLY A 278 -5.38 -20.50 -16.04
C GLY A 278 -6.03 -19.65 -17.14
N LEU A 279 -6.98 -18.82 -16.74
CA LEU A 279 -7.62 -17.80 -17.56
C LEU A 279 -6.59 -16.73 -17.93
N SER A 280 -6.34 -16.55 -19.24
CA SER A 280 -5.33 -15.62 -19.73
C SER A 280 -5.85 -14.19 -19.74
N VAL A 281 -5.19 -13.29 -19.01
CA VAL A 281 -5.53 -11.86 -18.90
C VAL A 281 -4.30 -11.03 -19.27
N LYS A 282 -4.45 -10.01 -20.10
CA LYS A 282 -3.37 -9.10 -20.48
C LYS A 282 -3.46 -7.81 -19.67
N VAL A 283 -2.35 -7.38 -19.10
CA VAL A 283 -2.27 -6.13 -18.35
C VAL A 283 -1.11 -5.29 -18.83
N LYS A 284 -1.38 -4.04 -19.22
CA LYS A 284 -0.33 -3.06 -19.55
C LYS A 284 0.26 -2.48 -18.28
N VAL A 285 1.58 -2.46 -18.20
CA VAL A 285 2.35 -2.02 -17.04
C VAL A 285 3.33 -0.95 -17.47
N SER A 286 3.31 0.22 -16.83
CA SER A 286 4.27 1.30 -17.08
C SER A 286 5.58 1.13 -16.31
N ASP A 287 5.55 0.43 -15.17
CA ASP A 287 6.72 0.12 -14.35
C ASP A 287 6.76 -1.38 -14.04
N VAL A 288 7.68 -2.09 -14.68
CA VAL A 288 7.90 -3.53 -14.47
C VAL A 288 8.78 -3.85 -13.27
N SER A 289 9.29 -2.84 -12.56
CA SER A 289 10.24 -3.03 -11.47
C SER A 289 9.67 -3.90 -10.35
N GLY A 290 10.30 -5.06 -10.16
CA GLY A 290 9.93 -6.06 -9.15
C GLY A 290 8.78 -6.98 -9.56
N LEU A 291 8.30 -6.94 -10.80
CA LEU A 291 7.50 -8.02 -11.37
C LEU A 291 8.42 -9.10 -11.92
N THR A 292 8.07 -10.36 -11.70
CA THR A 292 8.84 -11.52 -12.15
C THR A 292 7.89 -12.56 -12.73
N ALA A 293 8.12 -12.92 -13.99
CA ALA A 293 7.37 -13.96 -14.66
C ALA A 293 7.47 -15.30 -13.91
N GLY A 294 6.36 -16.00 -13.78
CA GLY A 294 6.23 -17.28 -13.08
C GLY A 294 6.11 -17.20 -11.56
N SER A 295 6.40 -16.06 -10.93
CA SER A 295 6.46 -15.97 -9.45
C SER A 295 5.62 -14.85 -8.84
N THR A 296 5.46 -13.71 -9.52
CA THR A 296 4.64 -12.62 -8.99
C THR A 296 3.16 -13.02 -8.90
N PRO A 297 2.56 -13.08 -7.70
CA PRO A 297 1.17 -13.47 -7.53
C PRO A 297 0.23 -12.30 -7.83
N VAL A 298 -0.99 -12.65 -8.25
CA VAL A 298 -2.14 -11.74 -8.32
C VAL A 298 -3.05 -12.04 -7.13
N MET A 299 -3.31 -11.04 -6.31
CA MET A 299 -3.98 -11.16 -5.02
C MET A 299 -5.33 -10.45 -5.02
N TYR A 300 -6.33 -11.08 -4.44
CA TYR A 300 -7.64 -10.49 -4.14
C TYR A 300 -7.93 -10.71 -2.65
N ASN A 301 -8.08 -9.65 -1.87
CA ASN A 301 -8.34 -9.71 -0.42
C ASN A 301 -7.40 -10.67 0.34
N GLY A 302 -6.11 -10.67 0.00
CA GLY A 302 -5.11 -11.54 0.65
C GLY A 302 -5.07 -12.99 0.13
N VAL A 303 -5.94 -13.36 -0.81
CA VAL A 303 -5.95 -14.68 -1.45
C VAL A 303 -5.34 -14.59 -2.85
N GLN A 304 -4.47 -15.54 -3.20
CA GLN A 304 -3.92 -15.62 -4.55
C GLN A 304 -4.98 -16.12 -5.53
N VAL A 305 -5.25 -15.32 -6.56
CA VAL A 305 -6.23 -15.59 -7.62
C VAL A 305 -5.60 -15.65 -9.02
N GLY A 306 -4.28 -15.50 -9.10
CA GLY A 306 -3.53 -15.67 -10.35
C GLY A 306 -2.03 -15.48 -10.15
N THR A 307 -1.28 -15.54 -11.25
CA THR A 307 0.18 -15.35 -11.30
C THR A 307 0.58 -14.68 -12.61
N VAL A 308 1.61 -13.83 -12.60
CA VAL A 308 2.21 -13.28 -13.82
C VAL A 308 2.92 -14.40 -14.58
N LYS A 309 2.54 -14.66 -15.83
CA LYS A 309 3.10 -15.73 -16.68
C LYS A 309 4.24 -15.24 -17.58
N SER A 310 4.05 -14.11 -18.25
CA SER A 310 5.08 -13.49 -19.10
C SER A 310 5.06 -11.98 -18.95
N ILE A 311 6.17 -11.34 -19.28
CA ILE A 311 6.31 -9.88 -19.35
C ILE A 311 7.00 -9.58 -20.67
N ASP A 312 6.28 -8.95 -21.58
CA ASP A 312 6.75 -8.62 -22.92
C ASP A 312 6.92 -7.10 -23.01
N MET A 313 8.17 -6.62 -23.13
CA MET A 313 8.45 -5.18 -23.22
C MET A 313 7.92 -4.59 -24.53
N ASP A 314 7.35 -3.39 -24.43
CA ASP A 314 6.93 -2.62 -25.60
C ASP A 314 8.16 -2.19 -26.40
N LYS A 315 8.00 -2.00 -27.72
CA LYS A 315 9.12 -1.71 -28.63
C LYS A 315 9.88 -0.42 -28.30
N ASP A 316 9.23 0.53 -27.66
CA ASP A 316 9.78 1.82 -27.25
C ASP A 316 10.34 1.80 -25.81
N PHE A 317 10.27 0.66 -25.13
CA PHE A 317 10.70 0.45 -23.75
C PHE A 317 10.03 1.37 -22.70
N ASN A 318 8.92 2.02 -23.05
CA ASN A 318 8.16 2.89 -22.12
C ASN A 318 7.12 2.13 -21.29
N GLY A 319 6.98 0.83 -21.52
CA GLY A 319 6.04 -0.04 -20.83
C GLY A 319 6.26 -1.50 -21.21
N ALA A 320 5.44 -2.36 -20.62
CA ALA A 320 5.35 -3.77 -20.96
C ALA A 320 3.91 -4.25 -20.94
N THR A 321 3.65 -5.31 -21.68
CA THR A 321 2.43 -6.09 -21.56
C THR A 321 2.73 -7.36 -20.75
N ALA A 322 2.18 -7.46 -19.56
CA ALA A 322 2.26 -8.68 -18.76
C ALA A 322 1.05 -9.58 -19.04
N THR A 323 1.30 -10.87 -19.26
CA THR A 323 0.24 -11.88 -19.38
C THR A 323 0.06 -12.55 -18.03
N LEU A 324 -1.13 -12.45 -17.44
CA LEU A 324 -1.52 -13.10 -16.20
C LEU A 324 -2.21 -14.43 -16.49
N SER A 325 -1.98 -15.40 -15.62
CA SER A 325 -2.72 -16.65 -15.54
C SER A 325 -3.61 -16.60 -14.30
N MET A 326 -4.89 -16.32 -14.48
CA MET A 326 -5.88 -16.15 -13.42
C MET A 326 -6.65 -17.45 -13.17
N ASP A 327 -7.21 -17.61 -11.97
CA ASP A 327 -8.12 -18.71 -11.66
C ASP A 327 -9.37 -18.62 -12.55
N PRO A 328 -9.81 -19.68 -13.24
CA PRO A 328 -11.00 -19.67 -14.10
C PRO A 328 -12.27 -19.17 -13.40
N ARG A 329 -12.39 -19.33 -12.08
CA ARG A 329 -13.53 -18.83 -11.29
C ARG A 329 -13.59 -17.29 -11.25
N THR A 330 -12.52 -16.60 -11.67
CA THR A 330 -12.48 -15.14 -11.76
C THR A 330 -13.12 -14.62 -13.04
N GLU A 331 -13.46 -15.48 -14.01
CA GLU A 331 -13.95 -15.07 -15.33
C GLU A 331 -15.16 -14.14 -15.26
N ASP A 332 -16.17 -14.50 -14.47
CA ASP A 332 -17.41 -13.72 -14.32
C ASP A 332 -17.18 -12.35 -13.63
N PHE A 333 -16.02 -12.17 -12.99
CA PHE A 333 -15.65 -10.97 -12.26
C PHE A 333 -14.69 -10.07 -13.02
N LEU A 334 -14.22 -10.48 -14.21
CA LEU A 334 -13.32 -9.71 -15.05
C LEU A 334 -14.11 -8.88 -16.06
N ASN A 335 -14.32 -7.61 -15.74
CA ASN A 335 -15.07 -6.67 -16.56
C ASN A 335 -14.39 -5.30 -16.62
N SER A 336 -14.94 -4.38 -17.41
CA SER A 336 -14.35 -3.05 -17.68
C SER A 336 -14.14 -2.17 -16.44
N LYS A 337 -14.71 -2.52 -15.28
CA LYS A 337 -14.51 -1.84 -13.99
C LYS A 337 -13.57 -2.57 -13.04
N THR A 338 -13.05 -3.73 -13.42
CA THR A 338 -12.02 -4.44 -12.65
C THR A 338 -10.71 -3.67 -12.71
N GLU A 339 -10.09 -3.49 -11.55
CA GLU A 339 -8.88 -2.67 -11.43
C GLU A 339 -7.72 -3.48 -10.86
N PHE A 340 -6.57 -3.36 -11.52
CA PHE A 340 -5.32 -3.95 -11.06
C PHE A 340 -4.37 -2.83 -10.61
N TRP A 341 -3.62 -3.06 -9.53
CA TRP A 341 -2.54 -2.16 -9.11
C TRP A 341 -1.37 -2.96 -8.54
N MET A 342 -0.18 -2.37 -8.61
CA MET A 342 1.01 -2.98 -8.01
C MET A 342 1.10 -2.59 -6.53
N VAL A 343 1.37 -3.58 -5.68
CA VAL A 343 1.69 -3.37 -4.26
C VAL A 343 3.18 -3.60 -4.06
N LYS A 344 3.88 -2.52 -3.66
CA LYS A 344 5.30 -2.55 -3.28
C LYS A 344 5.39 -2.58 -1.75
N PRO A 345 6.35 -3.31 -1.16
CA PRO A 345 6.61 -3.21 0.27
C PRO A 345 7.06 -1.79 0.58
N SER A 346 6.47 -1.18 1.60
CA SER A 346 6.96 0.07 2.16
C SER A 346 7.31 -0.13 3.63
N ILE A 347 8.54 0.22 3.95
CA ILE A 347 9.03 0.27 5.32
C ILE A 347 8.86 1.72 5.75
N SER A 348 7.87 2.00 6.60
CA SER A 348 7.76 3.28 7.27
C SER A 348 7.94 3.12 8.77
N LEU A 349 8.16 4.24 9.44
CA LEU A 349 8.24 4.29 10.89
C LEU A 349 6.92 3.81 11.54
N ALA A 350 5.79 3.92 10.82
CA ALA A 350 4.47 3.48 11.25
C ALA A 350 4.27 1.96 11.33
N GLY A 351 5.24 1.21 10.81
CA GLY A 351 5.15 -0.23 10.60
C GLY A 351 5.40 -0.58 9.14
N ILE A 352 5.36 -1.87 8.85
CA ILE A 352 5.60 -2.36 7.50
C ILE A 352 4.24 -2.66 6.87
N THR A 353 3.80 -1.82 5.94
CA THR A 353 2.65 -2.14 5.09
C THR A 353 3.10 -3.06 3.96
N GLY A 354 2.35 -4.12 3.73
CA GLY A 354 2.79 -5.18 2.82
C GLY A 354 3.93 -6.00 3.40
N LEU A 355 3.90 -6.32 4.70
CA LEU A 355 4.85 -7.27 5.33
C LEU A 355 4.96 -8.58 4.53
N GLU A 356 3.85 -9.03 3.95
CA GLU A 356 3.84 -10.17 3.02
C GLU A 356 4.77 -9.99 1.82
N ALA A 357 4.90 -8.77 1.29
CA ALA A 357 5.77 -8.42 0.18
C ALA A 357 7.25 -8.35 0.56
N LEU A 358 7.60 -8.23 1.85
CA LEU A 358 9.00 -8.41 2.28
C LEU A 358 9.47 -9.87 2.13
N VAL A 359 8.56 -10.83 2.30
CA VAL A 359 8.86 -12.26 2.18
C VAL A 359 8.60 -12.78 0.76
N LYS A 360 7.52 -12.30 0.11
CA LYS A 360 7.04 -12.78 -1.19
C LYS A 360 7.47 -11.91 -2.38
N GLY A 361 8.01 -10.71 -2.15
CA GLY A 361 8.28 -9.71 -3.19
C GLY A 361 7.05 -8.88 -3.58
N ASN A 362 7.20 -7.99 -4.58
CA ASN A 362 6.08 -7.21 -5.10
C ASN A 362 4.98 -8.14 -5.65
N TYR A 363 3.73 -7.73 -5.49
CA TYR A 363 2.58 -8.47 -6.04
C TYR A 363 1.59 -7.54 -6.73
N LEU A 364 0.77 -8.12 -7.59
CA LEU A 364 -0.36 -7.41 -8.20
C LEU A 364 -1.59 -7.65 -7.34
N SER A 365 -2.32 -6.59 -7.02
CA SER A 365 -3.63 -6.71 -6.38
C SER A 365 -4.71 -6.41 -7.41
N VAL A 366 -5.83 -7.13 -7.31
CA VAL A 366 -7.01 -6.92 -8.15
C VAL A 366 -8.20 -6.54 -7.29
N ARG A 367 -9.08 -5.68 -7.81
CA ARG A 367 -10.40 -5.40 -7.29
C ARG A 367 -11.43 -5.71 -8.37
N PHE A 368 -12.23 -6.73 -8.11
CA PHE A 368 -13.36 -7.09 -8.97
C PHE A 368 -14.52 -6.11 -8.77
N ALA A 369 -15.23 -5.83 -9.85
CA ALA A 369 -16.48 -5.09 -9.83
C ALA A 369 -17.65 -6.03 -10.13
N SER A 370 -18.82 -5.76 -9.54
CA SER A 370 -20.04 -6.53 -9.77
C SER A 370 -20.78 -6.17 -11.06
N ASP A 371 -20.41 -5.07 -11.71
CA ASP A 371 -21.03 -4.59 -12.95
C ASP A 371 -19.98 -4.09 -13.97
N GLY A 372 -20.25 -4.28 -15.26
CA GLY A 372 -19.37 -3.87 -16.36
C GLY A 372 -19.37 -4.87 -17.52
N GLU A 373 -18.81 -4.45 -18.65
CA GLU A 373 -18.68 -5.29 -19.84
C GLU A 373 -17.51 -6.28 -19.66
N PRO A 374 -17.67 -7.59 -19.93
CA PRO A 374 -16.59 -8.57 -19.81
C PRO A 374 -15.36 -8.17 -20.64
N THR A 375 -14.17 -8.17 -20.02
CA THR A 375 -12.91 -7.87 -20.70
C THR A 375 -11.75 -8.61 -20.08
N ARG A 376 -10.69 -8.83 -20.87
CA ARG A 376 -9.45 -9.48 -20.44
C ARG A 376 -8.21 -8.63 -20.68
N ASP A 377 -8.41 -7.36 -21.06
CA ASP A 377 -7.34 -6.40 -21.31
C ASP A 377 -7.48 -5.24 -20.30
N PHE A 378 -6.45 -5.04 -19.48
CA PHE A 378 -6.44 -4.02 -18.42
C PHE A 378 -5.17 -3.18 -18.44
N VAL A 379 -5.18 -2.10 -17.67
CA VAL A 379 -4.02 -1.25 -17.40
C VAL A 379 -3.76 -1.26 -15.90
N ILE A 380 -2.52 -1.57 -15.50
CA ILE A 380 -2.12 -1.55 -14.10
C ILE A 380 -2.02 -0.11 -13.62
N ARG A 381 -2.69 0.18 -12.50
CA ARG A 381 -2.55 1.45 -11.79
C ARG A 381 -1.26 1.47 -10.96
N PRO A 382 -0.57 2.62 -10.90
CA PRO A 382 0.64 2.78 -10.09
C PRO A 382 0.36 2.80 -8.57
N LYS A 383 -0.87 3.09 -8.18
CA LYS A 383 -1.33 3.13 -6.78
C LYS A 383 -2.70 2.48 -6.67
N ALA A 384 -3.04 2.03 -5.46
CA ALA A 384 -4.37 1.50 -5.17
C ALA A 384 -5.47 2.50 -5.59
N PRO A 385 -6.57 2.01 -6.18
CA PRO A 385 -7.70 2.87 -6.53
C PRO A 385 -8.29 3.53 -5.27
N PRO A 386 -8.87 4.73 -5.39
CA PRO A 386 -9.48 5.43 -4.27
C PRO A 386 -10.64 4.64 -3.64
N LEU A 387 -11.01 5.08 -2.42
CA LEU A 387 -11.97 4.46 -1.50
C LEU A 387 -13.13 3.72 -2.19
N ASN A 388 -13.25 2.42 -1.93
CA ASN A 388 -14.42 1.63 -2.34
C ASN A 388 -15.60 1.95 -1.41
N LEU A 389 -16.54 2.78 -1.86
CA LEU A 389 -17.73 3.15 -1.10
C LEU A 389 -18.70 1.98 -0.90
N ASP A 390 -18.58 0.91 -1.67
CA ASP A 390 -19.44 -0.27 -1.60
C ASP A 390 -18.95 -1.29 -0.55
N ALA A 391 -17.74 -1.11 -0.02
CA ALA A 391 -17.23 -1.93 1.06
C ALA A 391 -18.07 -1.70 2.34
N PRO A 392 -18.49 -2.75 3.07
CA PRO A 392 -19.23 -2.60 4.33
C PRO A 392 -18.51 -1.69 5.32
N GLY A 393 -19.25 -0.80 5.98
CA GLY A 393 -18.73 0.12 6.99
C GLY A 393 -19.12 1.57 6.71
N LEU A 394 -18.53 2.50 7.46
CA LEU A 394 -18.79 3.93 7.29
C LEU A 394 -17.59 4.60 6.62
N HIS A 395 -17.86 5.18 5.45
CA HIS A 395 -16.88 5.91 4.64
C HIS A 395 -17.03 7.41 4.86
N LEU A 396 -15.93 8.05 5.25
CA LEU A 396 -15.87 9.46 5.61
C LEU A 396 -14.78 10.17 4.81
N VAL A 397 -14.90 11.48 4.73
CA VAL A 397 -13.88 12.34 4.13
C VAL A 397 -13.44 13.36 5.15
N LEU A 398 -12.14 13.39 5.46
CA LEU A 398 -11.55 14.43 6.30
C LEU A 398 -10.83 15.47 5.43
N THR A 399 -10.85 16.73 5.85
CA THR A 399 -10.14 17.83 5.18
C THR A 399 -9.16 18.49 6.12
N THR A 400 -7.94 18.72 5.65
CA THR A 400 -6.85 19.38 6.39
C THR A 400 -5.98 20.16 5.41
N ASP A 401 -5.17 21.07 5.93
CA ASP A 401 -4.26 21.93 5.15
C ASP A 401 -2.87 21.26 4.98
N GLN A 402 -2.57 20.23 5.79
CA GLN A 402 -1.29 19.50 5.75
C GLN A 402 -1.49 18.00 6.01
N LEU A 403 -0.67 17.14 5.37
CA LEU A 403 -0.78 15.68 5.53
C LEU A 403 -0.16 15.19 6.85
N GLY A 404 0.86 15.87 7.36
CA GLY A 404 1.63 15.39 8.52
C GLY A 404 2.27 14.03 8.24
N SER A 405 2.26 13.15 9.24
CA SER A 405 2.74 11.75 9.14
C SER A 405 1.65 10.74 8.77
N LEU A 406 0.53 11.20 8.20
CA LEU A 406 -0.61 10.34 7.87
C LEU A 406 -0.33 9.59 6.54
N GLU A 407 -0.34 8.27 6.61
CA GLU A 407 -0.21 7.36 5.46
C GLU A 407 -1.48 6.52 5.26
N VAL A 408 -1.59 5.82 4.11
CA VAL A 408 -2.63 4.80 3.94
C VAL A 408 -2.38 3.67 4.95
N GLY A 409 -3.43 3.28 5.68
CA GLY A 409 -3.34 2.32 6.78
C GLY A 409 -3.23 2.96 8.17
N THR A 410 -2.98 4.28 8.26
CA THR A 410 -2.95 5.00 9.55
C THR A 410 -4.22 4.72 10.35
N PRO A 411 -4.11 4.34 11.63
CA PRO A 411 -5.26 3.95 12.43
C PRO A 411 -6.17 5.14 12.76
N ILE A 412 -7.48 4.89 12.73
CA ILE A 412 -8.48 5.79 13.31
C ILE A 412 -8.82 5.27 14.71
N LEU A 413 -8.68 6.12 15.71
CA LEU A 413 -8.86 5.76 17.11
C LEU A 413 -10.11 6.42 17.70
N TYR A 414 -10.89 5.64 18.43
CA TYR A 414 -11.93 6.13 19.33
C TYR A 414 -11.56 5.72 20.75
N ARG A 415 -11.34 6.68 21.65
CA ARG A 415 -10.86 6.41 23.02
C ARG A 415 -9.65 5.47 23.05
N GLN A 416 -8.66 5.73 22.18
CA GLN A 416 -7.45 4.94 21.98
C GLN A 416 -7.64 3.52 21.42
N MET A 417 -8.87 3.10 21.11
CA MET A 417 -9.13 1.83 20.41
C MET A 417 -9.16 2.04 18.90
N LYS A 418 -8.47 1.19 18.14
CA LYS A 418 -8.54 1.21 16.67
C LYS A 418 -9.92 0.77 16.20
N VAL A 419 -10.57 1.63 15.43
CA VAL A 419 -11.93 1.41 14.90
C VAL A 419 -12.02 1.56 13.37
N GLY A 420 -10.89 1.86 12.73
CA GLY A 420 -10.83 2.08 11.29
C GLY A 420 -9.43 2.42 10.81
N SER A 421 -9.32 2.82 9.54
CA SER A 421 -8.06 3.25 8.94
C SER A 421 -8.24 4.31 7.84
N VAL A 422 -7.17 5.05 7.60
CA VAL A 422 -7.02 5.89 6.41
C VAL A 422 -6.87 4.99 5.18
N GLN A 423 -7.61 5.29 4.12
CA GLN A 423 -7.69 4.48 2.91
C GLN A 423 -7.09 5.18 1.69
N SER A 424 -7.15 6.52 1.66
CA SER A 424 -6.59 7.32 0.57
C SER A 424 -6.35 8.76 1.00
N TYR A 425 -5.46 9.47 0.34
CA TYR A 425 -5.33 10.92 0.46
C TYR A 425 -5.00 11.52 -0.91
N GLN A 426 -5.49 12.73 -1.16
CA GLN A 426 -5.26 13.46 -2.41
C GLN A 426 -5.45 14.96 -2.19
N LEU A 427 -4.85 15.78 -3.05
CA LEU A 427 -5.18 17.20 -3.12
C LEU A 427 -6.64 17.38 -3.56
N SER A 428 -7.32 18.35 -2.97
CA SER A 428 -8.68 18.70 -3.34
C SER A 428 -8.68 19.28 -4.76
N ARG A 429 -9.53 18.74 -5.64
CA ARG A 429 -9.69 19.26 -7.02
C ARG A 429 -10.29 20.66 -7.07
N ARG A 430 -11.00 21.10 -6.00
CA ARG A 430 -11.63 22.42 -5.93
C ARG A 430 -10.73 23.48 -5.31
N ASP A 431 -9.81 23.05 -4.44
CA ASP A 431 -8.92 23.92 -3.68
C ASP A 431 -7.57 23.21 -3.49
N PRO A 432 -6.55 23.52 -4.31
CA PRO A 432 -5.25 22.87 -4.24
C PRO A 432 -4.51 23.07 -2.89
N THR A 433 -4.96 24.01 -2.06
CA THR A 433 -4.38 24.24 -0.73
C THR A 433 -4.88 23.25 0.33
N ARG A 434 -5.92 22.47 0.01
CA ARG A 434 -6.57 21.51 0.93
C ARG A 434 -6.25 20.07 0.52
N LEU A 435 -5.95 19.24 1.50
CA LEU A 435 -5.92 17.79 1.36
C LEU A 435 -7.27 17.17 1.75
N VAL A 436 -7.59 16.08 1.06
CA VAL A 436 -8.79 15.28 1.26
C VAL A 436 -8.34 13.88 1.60
N ILE A 437 -8.71 13.41 2.80
CA ILE A 437 -8.34 12.11 3.34
C ILE A 437 -9.60 11.25 3.37
N GLY A 438 -9.57 10.13 2.64
CA GLY A 438 -10.62 9.12 2.67
C GLY A 438 -10.38 8.17 3.84
N VAL A 439 -11.40 8.03 4.70
CA VAL A 439 -11.35 7.25 5.93
C VAL A 439 -12.44 6.21 5.93
N HIS A 440 -12.12 5.01 6.41
CA HIS A 440 -13.09 3.94 6.63
C HIS A 440 -13.14 3.56 8.10
N ILE A 441 -14.35 3.48 8.63
CA ILE A 441 -14.67 2.98 9.97
C ILE A 441 -15.36 1.63 9.79
N GLU A 442 -14.93 0.63 10.56
CA GLU A 442 -15.44 -0.73 10.45
C GLU A 442 -16.95 -0.80 10.77
N PRO A 443 -17.71 -1.75 10.19
CA PRO A 443 -19.16 -1.82 10.33
C PRO A 443 -19.67 -1.81 11.78
N GLU A 444 -18.97 -2.50 12.67
CA GLU A 444 -19.31 -2.60 14.09
C GLU A 444 -19.17 -1.27 14.85
N TYR A 445 -18.29 -0.38 14.39
CA TYR A 445 -18.01 0.93 14.99
C TYR A 445 -18.68 2.11 14.29
N ALA A 446 -19.37 1.88 13.17
CA ALA A 446 -20.00 2.93 12.37
C ALA A 446 -20.93 3.86 13.18
N LYS A 447 -21.59 3.33 14.22
CA LYS A 447 -22.50 4.09 15.10
C LYS A 447 -21.79 5.05 16.05
N LEU A 448 -20.47 4.94 16.22
CA LEU A 448 -19.69 5.84 17.07
C LEU A 448 -19.53 7.23 16.45
N VAL A 449 -19.74 7.35 15.13
CA VAL A 449 -19.61 8.62 14.41
C VAL A 449 -20.99 9.19 14.10
N ASN A 450 -21.19 10.47 14.41
CA ASN A 450 -22.40 11.22 14.09
C ASN A 450 -22.06 12.67 13.68
N THR A 451 -23.05 13.53 13.47
CA THR A 451 -22.79 14.91 13.01
C THR A 451 -22.04 15.79 14.01
N SER A 452 -21.98 15.41 15.30
CA SER A 452 -21.21 16.12 16.33
C SER A 452 -19.74 15.72 16.37
N SER A 453 -19.35 14.62 15.72
CA SER A 453 -18.00 14.07 15.81
C SER A 453 -16.93 15.08 15.38
N ARG A 454 -15.77 15.02 16.04
CA ARG A 454 -14.61 15.88 15.81
C ARG A 454 -13.37 15.00 15.69
N PHE A 455 -12.56 15.23 14.66
CA PHE A 455 -11.38 14.42 14.35
C PHE A 455 -10.13 15.27 14.50
N TRP A 456 -9.09 14.78 15.15
CA TRP A 456 -7.81 15.47 15.26
C TRP A 456 -6.64 14.55 15.00
N ASN A 457 -5.55 15.16 14.56
CA ASN A 457 -4.27 14.50 14.41
C ASN A 457 -3.65 14.27 15.79
N ILE A 458 -3.23 13.04 16.07
CA ILE A 458 -2.52 12.67 17.30
C ILE A 458 -1.06 12.27 17.02
N SER A 459 -0.56 12.64 15.85
CA SER A 459 0.80 12.35 15.43
C SER A 459 1.79 13.33 16.04
N GLY A 460 2.91 12.81 16.54
CA GLY A 460 3.99 13.60 17.12
C GLY A 460 3.86 13.84 18.62
N VAL A 461 4.83 14.57 19.18
CA VAL A 461 4.93 14.86 20.62
C VAL A 461 4.51 16.31 20.87
N THR A 462 3.44 16.52 21.65
CA THR A 462 3.08 17.87 22.13
C THR A 462 3.79 18.15 23.45
N ILE A 463 4.79 19.03 23.40
CA ILE A 463 5.46 19.55 24.60
C ILE A 463 4.86 20.91 24.93
N SER A 464 4.21 21.02 26.09
CA SER A 464 3.73 22.29 26.62
C SER A 464 4.58 22.70 27.83
N GLY A 465 5.08 23.94 27.84
CA GLY A 465 5.93 24.47 28.91
C GLY A 465 5.44 25.82 29.40
N GLY A 466 5.35 25.97 30.72
CA GLY A 466 5.05 27.22 31.41
C GLY A 466 6.04 27.46 32.55
N LEU A 467 5.89 28.59 33.27
CA LEU A 467 6.75 28.92 34.42
C LEU A 467 6.57 27.93 35.60
N ASP A 468 5.48 27.18 35.57
CA ASP A 468 5.12 26.19 36.59
C ASP A 468 5.65 24.78 36.27
N GLY A 469 6.29 24.59 35.11
CA GLY A 469 6.91 23.32 34.68
C GLY A 469 6.60 22.91 33.23
N ILE A 470 7.17 21.77 32.83
CA ILE A 470 6.96 21.14 31.51
C ILE A 470 5.95 20.02 31.66
N LYS A 471 4.85 20.08 30.90
CA LYS A 471 3.85 19.01 30.81
C LYS A 471 3.99 18.31 29.45
N LEU A 472 4.43 17.06 29.52
CA LEU A 472 4.52 16.15 28.38
C LEU A 472 3.24 15.30 28.32
N LYS A 473 2.42 15.50 27.29
CA LYS A 473 1.37 14.54 26.92
C LYS A 473 1.98 13.58 25.90
N SER A 474 2.08 12.31 26.24
CA SER A 474 2.54 11.27 25.31
C SER A 474 1.39 10.31 25.00
N GLU A 475 1.06 10.16 23.72
CA GLU A 475 0.26 9.04 23.25
C GLU A 475 1.06 7.73 23.31
N SER A 476 0.45 6.62 22.92
CA SER A 476 1.18 5.35 22.80
C SER A 476 2.42 5.52 21.90
N LEU A 477 3.54 4.84 22.23
CA LEU A 477 4.77 4.92 21.44
C LEU A 477 4.53 4.59 19.95
N GLN A 478 3.59 3.67 19.68
CA GLN A 478 3.16 3.35 18.33
C GLN A 478 2.53 4.56 17.63
N THR A 479 1.65 5.31 18.30
CA THR A 479 1.01 6.52 17.76
C THR A 479 2.00 7.66 17.53
N LEU A 480 3.01 7.80 18.40
CA LEU A 480 4.04 8.83 18.24
C LEU A 480 4.86 8.65 16.95
N ILE A 481 5.07 7.39 16.54
CA ILE A 481 5.91 7.03 15.41
C ILE A 481 5.06 6.83 14.14
N ALA A 482 3.90 6.19 14.25
CA ALA A 482 3.00 5.85 13.15
C ALA A 482 2.03 6.96 12.78
N GLY A 483 1.87 7.94 13.67
CA GLY A 483 0.74 8.85 13.63
C GLY A 483 -0.58 8.15 13.93
N GLY A 484 -1.64 8.95 13.91
CA GLY A 484 -2.99 8.49 14.13
C GLY A 484 -3.99 9.62 13.98
N ILE A 485 -5.25 9.25 13.78
CA ILE A 485 -6.36 10.18 13.83
C ILE A 485 -7.27 9.74 14.97
N ALA A 486 -7.42 10.55 16.01
CA ALA A 486 -8.41 10.31 17.04
C ALA A 486 -9.69 11.07 16.72
N PHE A 487 -10.80 10.59 17.27
CA PHE A 487 -12.03 11.36 17.31
C PHE A 487 -12.82 11.10 18.59
N ASP A 488 -13.69 12.05 18.90
CA ASP A 488 -14.76 11.89 19.87
C ASP A 488 -16.08 12.42 19.30
N THR A 489 -17.17 12.04 19.96
CA THR A 489 -18.55 12.36 19.58
C THR A 489 -19.22 13.07 20.75
N PRO A 490 -19.05 14.41 20.87
CA PRO A 490 -19.46 15.19 22.05
C PRO A 490 -20.97 15.18 22.33
N ASP A 491 -21.80 15.01 21.29
CA ASP A 491 -23.25 14.83 21.44
C ASP A 491 -23.66 13.47 20.89
N PRO A 492 -23.81 12.44 21.75
CA PRO A 492 -24.23 11.10 21.34
C PRO A 492 -25.61 11.05 20.68
N LYS A 493 -26.46 12.08 20.87
CA LYS A 493 -27.83 12.15 20.34
C LYS A 493 -27.90 12.88 18.99
N ALA A 494 -26.79 13.44 18.51
CA ALA A 494 -26.76 14.11 17.22
C ALA A 494 -27.05 13.14 16.06
N ALA A 495 -27.50 13.69 14.93
CA ALA A 495 -27.98 12.89 13.81
C ALA A 495 -26.90 11.89 13.29
N PRO A 496 -27.28 10.65 12.94
CA PRO A 496 -26.34 9.67 12.39
C PRO A 496 -25.87 10.07 10.98
N ILE A 497 -24.73 9.52 10.55
CA ILE A 497 -24.21 9.75 9.19
C ILE A 497 -24.91 8.81 8.21
N THR A 498 -25.71 9.37 7.30
CA THR A 498 -26.48 8.62 6.30
C THR A 498 -25.92 8.71 4.87
N LYS A 499 -24.92 9.58 4.65
CA LYS A 499 -24.21 9.78 3.39
C LYS A 499 -22.75 10.12 3.69
N VAL A 500 -21.86 9.93 2.71
CA VAL A 500 -20.45 10.33 2.81
C VAL A 500 -20.37 11.82 3.17
N ARG A 501 -19.97 12.10 4.41
CA ARG A 501 -19.90 13.46 4.96
C ARG A 501 -18.44 13.91 5.08
N ARG A 502 -18.23 15.21 4.92
CA ARG A 502 -16.94 15.86 5.14
C ARG A 502 -16.82 16.36 6.58
N PHE A 503 -15.68 16.07 7.21
CA PHE A 503 -15.27 16.60 8.51
C PHE A 503 -13.94 17.34 8.38
N VAL A 504 -13.68 18.28 9.28
CA VAL A 504 -12.35 18.88 9.43
C VAL A 504 -11.50 17.96 10.29
N LEU A 505 -10.25 17.74 9.86
CA LEU A 505 -9.22 17.13 10.69
C LEU A 505 -8.41 18.27 11.32
N PHE A 506 -8.58 18.44 12.63
CA PHE A 506 -7.89 19.45 13.42
C PHE A 506 -6.44 19.02 13.72
N ASP A 507 -5.56 19.98 13.96
CA ASP A 507 -4.14 19.71 14.26
C ASP A 507 -3.94 19.09 15.65
N SER A 508 -4.83 19.37 16.61
CA SER A 508 -4.77 18.83 17.97
C SER A 508 -6.15 18.57 18.59
N GLU A 509 -6.18 17.79 19.66
CA GLU A 509 -7.37 17.56 20.49
C GLU A 509 -7.95 18.88 21.02
N ASP A 510 -7.07 19.76 21.51
CA ASP A 510 -7.47 21.05 22.08
C ASP A 510 -8.19 21.90 21.00
N ASP A 511 -7.69 21.90 19.76
CA ASP A 511 -8.30 22.61 18.63
C ASP A 511 -9.66 22.02 18.22
N ALA A 512 -9.79 20.70 18.23
CA ALA A 512 -11.04 20.01 17.92
C ALA A 512 -12.16 20.32 18.92
N HIS A 513 -11.80 20.65 20.16
CA HIS A 513 -12.71 20.98 21.25
C HIS A 513 -12.86 22.48 21.53
N LEU A 514 -12.15 23.36 20.81
CA LEU A 514 -12.29 24.82 20.91
C LEU A 514 -13.73 25.28 20.56
N LYS A 515 -14.58 25.36 21.59
CA LYS A 515 -15.91 25.98 21.54
C LYS A 515 -15.77 27.49 21.76
N GLY A 516 -16.51 28.29 21.00
CA GLY A 516 -16.55 29.73 21.24
C GLY A 516 -17.10 30.57 20.09
N GLN A 517 -17.50 31.80 20.40
CA GLN A 517 -17.87 32.81 19.40
C GLN A 517 -16.61 33.57 18.98
N VAL A 518 -16.43 33.78 17.67
CA VAL A 518 -15.31 34.59 17.17
C VAL A 518 -15.73 36.05 17.07
N ILE A 519 -14.87 36.94 17.54
CA ILE A 519 -14.96 38.39 17.38
C ILE A 519 -13.70 38.91 16.67
N GLU A 520 -13.79 40.08 16.06
CA GLU A 520 -12.69 40.79 15.41
C GLU A 520 -12.28 41.98 16.28
N LEU A 521 -11.00 42.10 16.60
CA LEU A 521 -10.43 43.27 17.24
C LEU A 521 -9.54 44.01 16.23
N ARG A 522 -9.71 45.33 16.12
CA ARG A 522 -8.90 46.19 15.26
C ARG A 522 -7.92 46.98 16.09
N ALA A 523 -6.64 46.83 15.78
CA ALA A 523 -5.54 47.52 16.44
C ALA A 523 -4.76 48.36 15.43
N ASP A 524 -4.12 49.43 15.91
CA ASP A 524 -3.25 50.25 15.06
C ASP A 524 -1.90 49.54 14.80
N THR A 525 -1.44 48.70 15.73
CA THR A 525 -0.21 47.91 15.62
C THR A 525 -0.39 46.48 16.12
N ALA A 526 0.50 45.58 15.69
CA ALA A 526 0.56 44.19 16.15
C ALA A 526 1.63 43.97 17.23
N ASP A 527 2.24 45.04 17.76
CA ASP A 527 3.42 44.92 18.62
C ASP A 527 3.12 44.12 19.90
N GLY A 528 3.77 42.97 20.04
CA GLY A 528 3.57 42.06 21.17
C GLY A 528 2.29 41.22 21.10
N LEU A 529 1.49 41.35 20.05
CA LEU A 529 0.29 40.56 19.78
C LEU A 529 0.58 39.51 18.71
N LYS A 530 0.28 38.25 19.00
CA LYS A 530 0.48 37.10 18.12
C LYS A 530 -0.66 36.09 18.22
N GLU A 531 -0.71 35.13 17.30
CA GLU A 531 -1.54 33.94 17.47
C GLU A 531 -1.24 33.28 18.82
N GLY A 532 -2.29 32.91 19.54
CA GLY A 532 -2.20 32.39 20.90
C GLY A 532 -2.24 33.45 22.03
N THR A 533 -2.22 34.75 21.70
CA THR A 533 -2.33 35.81 22.73
C THR A 533 -3.63 35.68 23.53
N LEU A 534 -3.53 35.75 24.85
CA LEU A 534 -4.66 35.49 25.74
C LEU A 534 -5.58 36.71 25.86
N LEU A 535 -6.89 36.47 25.89
CA LEU A 535 -7.90 37.43 26.32
C LEU A 535 -8.31 37.12 27.76
N ARG A 536 -8.14 38.09 28.66
CA ARG A 536 -8.38 37.94 30.10
C ARG A 536 -9.44 38.90 30.62
N PHE A 537 -10.20 38.42 31.61
CA PHE A 537 -11.10 39.24 32.42
C PHE A 537 -10.81 38.97 33.90
N LYS A 538 -10.38 40.00 34.63
CA LYS A 538 -10.04 39.89 36.06
C LYS A 538 -9.05 38.75 36.34
N GLY A 539 -8.07 38.57 35.45
CA GLY A 539 -7.05 37.53 35.55
C GLY A 539 -7.46 36.12 35.06
N LEU A 540 -8.72 35.91 34.64
CA LEU A 540 -9.18 34.64 34.07
C LEU A 540 -9.12 34.65 32.54
N GLU A 541 -8.65 33.57 31.93
CA GLU A 541 -8.72 33.39 30.48
C GLU A 541 -10.18 33.21 30.03
N VAL A 542 -10.62 34.09 29.13
CA VAL A 542 -11.97 34.11 28.56
C VAL A 542 -11.97 34.01 27.03
N GLY A 543 -10.79 34.05 26.40
CA GLY A 543 -10.62 33.84 24.97
C GLY A 543 -9.15 33.86 24.54
N ARG A 544 -8.92 33.71 23.24
CA ARG A 544 -7.58 33.67 22.64
C ARG A 544 -7.57 34.20 21.21
N VAL A 545 -6.49 34.87 20.81
CA VAL A 545 -6.25 35.29 19.43
C VAL A 545 -5.96 34.04 18.58
N GLU A 546 -6.76 33.82 17.54
CA GLU A 546 -6.59 32.72 16.58
C GLU A 546 -5.77 33.14 15.38
N GLN A 547 -5.90 34.39 14.98
CA GLN A 547 -5.29 34.90 13.77
C GLN A 547 -4.98 36.38 13.89
N VAL A 548 -3.84 36.80 13.33
CA VAL A 548 -3.44 38.20 13.20
C VAL A 548 -3.16 38.48 11.73
N GLU A 549 -3.95 39.36 11.12
CA GLU A 549 -3.84 39.72 9.70
C GLU A 549 -3.75 41.24 9.57
N LEU A 550 -3.01 41.72 8.58
CA LEU A 550 -3.04 43.13 8.21
C LEU A 550 -4.26 43.39 7.30
N SER A 551 -5.00 44.46 7.54
CA SER A 551 -6.14 44.83 6.69
C SER A 551 -5.70 45.09 5.25
N LYS A 552 -6.59 44.90 4.28
CA LYS A 552 -6.28 45.02 2.84
C LYS A 552 -5.74 46.39 2.43
N ASP A 553 -6.10 47.43 3.16
CA ASP A 553 -5.64 48.82 2.98
C ASP A 553 -4.35 49.13 3.76
N LEU A 554 -3.79 48.14 4.48
CA LEU A 554 -2.59 48.23 5.30
C LEU A 554 -2.66 49.27 6.43
N GLN A 555 -3.85 49.72 6.82
CA GLN A 555 -4.04 50.76 7.84
C GLN A 555 -4.23 50.20 9.25
N THR A 556 -4.74 48.96 9.38
CA THR A 556 -5.09 48.38 10.68
C THR A 556 -4.70 46.91 10.76
N VAL A 557 -4.40 46.44 11.96
CA VAL A 557 -4.21 45.03 12.26
C VAL A 557 -5.54 44.45 12.72
N GLN A 558 -6.00 43.38 12.06
CA GLN A 558 -7.21 42.65 12.39
C GLN A 558 -6.85 41.37 13.15
N LEU A 559 -7.31 41.27 14.39
CA LEU A 559 -7.16 40.09 15.22
C LEU A 559 -8.48 39.33 15.29
N LYS A 560 -8.50 38.07 14.86
CA LYS A 560 -9.64 37.17 15.10
C LYS A 560 -9.46 36.52 16.46
N VAL A 561 -10.40 36.77 17.38
CA VAL A 561 -10.33 36.32 18.77
C VAL A 561 -11.51 35.41 19.07
N ARG A 562 -11.23 34.19 19.52
CA ARG A 562 -12.26 33.25 19.96
C ARG A 562 -12.55 33.42 21.44
N LEU A 563 -13.81 33.69 21.75
CA LEU A 563 -14.33 33.77 23.12
C LEU A 563 -14.73 32.38 23.59
N THR A 564 -13.98 31.81 24.53
CA THR A 564 -14.23 30.46 25.08
C THR A 564 -15.18 30.49 26.27
N ARG A 565 -15.32 31.64 26.93
CA ARG A 565 -16.21 31.84 28.09
C ARG A 565 -16.92 33.19 28.00
N ALA A 566 -18.13 33.25 28.56
CA ALA A 566 -18.91 34.48 28.70
C ALA A 566 -19.10 35.30 27.39
N ALA A 567 -19.11 34.62 26.24
CA ALA A 567 -19.27 35.26 24.93
C ALA A 567 -20.50 36.16 24.87
N ASP A 568 -21.64 35.71 25.41
CA ASP A 568 -22.89 36.48 25.46
C ASP A 568 -22.80 37.80 26.21
N ARG A 569 -21.82 37.97 27.10
CA ARG A 569 -21.56 39.22 27.85
C ARG A 569 -20.45 40.05 27.22
N ILE A 570 -19.46 39.41 26.61
CA ILE A 570 -18.28 40.07 26.02
C ILE A 570 -18.60 40.61 24.63
N ALA A 571 -19.25 39.83 23.76
CA ALA A 571 -19.60 40.19 22.39
C ALA A 571 -20.83 41.13 22.32
N ARG A 572 -20.74 42.25 23.04
CA ARG A 572 -21.81 43.23 23.23
C ARG A 572 -21.30 44.65 23.05
N GLN A 573 -22.15 45.53 22.55
CA GLN A 573 -21.84 46.94 22.43
C GLN A 573 -21.48 47.55 23.79
N GLY A 574 -20.41 48.35 23.82
CA GLY A 574 -19.88 49.00 25.03
C GLY A 574 -18.77 48.23 25.74
N THR A 575 -18.48 46.98 25.34
CA THR A 575 -17.30 46.24 25.81
C THR A 575 -16.03 46.92 25.30
N ARG A 576 -15.05 47.08 26.19
CA ARG A 576 -13.74 47.68 25.87
C ARG A 576 -12.64 46.64 25.97
N PHE A 577 -11.67 46.71 25.07
CA PHE A 577 -10.51 45.83 25.01
C PHE A 577 -9.25 46.66 24.98
N TRP A 578 -8.21 46.25 25.71
CA TRP A 578 -6.91 46.91 25.65
C TRP A 578 -5.75 45.94 25.84
N VAL A 579 -4.60 46.31 25.30
CA VAL A 579 -3.36 45.56 25.47
C VAL A 579 -2.76 45.86 26.84
N VAL A 580 -2.35 44.80 27.55
CA VAL A 580 -1.59 44.88 28.79
C VAL A 580 -0.18 44.34 28.53
N GLY A 581 0.78 45.26 28.59
CA GLY A 581 2.20 44.98 28.48
C GLY A 581 3.00 45.54 29.67
N PRO A 582 4.32 45.30 29.69
CA PRO A 582 5.16 45.70 30.81
C PRO A 582 5.32 47.22 30.80
N GLN A 583 5.09 47.87 31.94
CA GLN A 583 5.31 49.30 32.11
C GLN A 583 6.47 49.53 33.08
N VAL A 584 7.51 50.20 32.59
CA VAL A 584 8.68 50.57 33.38
C VAL A 584 8.82 52.09 33.34
N GLY A 585 8.73 52.73 34.49
CA GLY A 585 8.92 54.17 34.61
C GLY A 585 9.53 54.56 35.95
N LEU A 586 9.96 55.81 36.06
CA LEU A 586 10.56 56.35 37.30
C LEU A 586 9.60 56.34 38.49
N ALA A 587 8.28 56.29 38.23
CA ALA A 587 7.23 56.23 39.25
C ALA A 587 6.90 54.79 39.71
N GLY A 588 7.52 53.76 39.12
CA GLY A 588 7.28 52.37 39.46
C GLY A 588 7.22 51.44 38.25
N VAL A 589 7.12 50.15 38.55
CA VAL A 589 7.01 49.06 37.58
C VAL A 589 5.67 48.36 37.76
N SER A 590 4.93 48.16 36.66
CA SER A 590 3.66 47.44 36.66
C SER A 590 3.64 46.38 35.55
N ASN A 591 2.82 45.35 35.74
CA ASN A 591 2.66 44.24 34.79
C ASN A 591 3.96 43.48 34.45
N LEU A 592 4.96 43.43 35.34
CA LEU A 592 6.24 42.74 35.08
C LEU A 592 6.10 41.26 34.66
N GLY A 593 5.01 40.59 35.05
CA GLY A 593 4.72 39.23 34.60
C GLY A 593 4.64 39.10 33.07
N THR A 594 4.26 40.16 32.35
CA THR A 594 4.15 40.15 30.88
C THR A 594 5.50 40.15 30.17
N ILE A 595 6.60 40.42 30.89
CA ILE A 595 7.96 40.27 30.32
C ILE A 595 8.21 38.81 29.95
N VAL A 596 7.70 37.88 30.76
CA VAL A 596 7.93 36.45 30.60
C VAL A 596 6.75 35.77 29.94
N SER A 597 5.51 36.07 30.35
CA SER A 597 4.32 35.46 29.77
C SER A 597 3.94 36.02 28.38
N GLY A 598 4.58 37.11 27.96
CA GLY A 598 4.13 37.93 26.83
C GLY A 598 2.98 38.87 27.21
N GLN A 599 2.68 39.80 26.31
CA GLN A 599 1.54 40.71 26.42
C GLN A 599 0.23 39.92 26.30
N TYR A 600 -0.84 40.46 26.88
CA TYR A 600 -2.18 39.90 26.77
C TYR A 600 -3.22 40.99 26.57
N ILE A 601 -4.43 40.62 26.18
CA ILE A 601 -5.56 41.53 26.01
C ILE A 601 -6.44 41.41 27.25
N GLU A 602 -6.78 42.53 27.88
CA GLU A 602 -7.78 42.58 28.95
C GLU A 602 -9.11 43.07 28.36
N VAL A 603 -10.22 42.51 28.83
CA VAL A 603 -11.57 42.92 28.44
C VAL A 603 -12.32 43.51 29.62
N LEU A 604 -13.11 44.55 29.37
CA LEU A 604 -14.11 45.07 30.30
C LEU A 604 -15.49 45.02 29.64
N PRO A 605 -16.36 44.06 30.02
CA PRO A 605 -17.73 44.02 29.54
C PRO A 605 -18.50 45.29 29.91
N ALA A 606 -19.43 45.69 29.04
CA ALA A 606 -20.30 46.84 29.32
C ALA A 606 -21.09 46.67 30.64
N PRO A 607 -21.25 47.72 31.47
CA PRO A 607 -22.02 47.66 32.71
C PRO A 607 -23.48 47.24 32.50
N LYS A 608 -24.05 47.59 31.32
CA LYS A 608 -25.37 47.15 30.85
C LYS A 608 -25.21 46.40 29.55
N ALA A 609 -25.95 45.29 29.39
CA ALA A 609 -25.88 44.48 28.18
C ALA A 609 -26.44 45.24 26.98
N GLY A 610 -25.57 45.65 26.05
CA GLY A 610 -25.95 46.26 24.78
C GLY A 610 -26.40 45.24 23.73
N GLN A 611 -26.54 45.69 22.47
CA GLN A 611 -26.78 44.79 21.35
C GLN A 611 -25.57 43.87 21.10
N ALA A 612 -25.79 42.72 20.45
CA ALA A 612 -24.70 41.82 20.07
C ALA A 612 -23.77 42.51 19.07
N GLN A 613 -22.46 42.43 19.31
CA GLN A 613 -21.43 43.06 18.49
C GLN A 613 -20.24 42.11 18.37
N THR A 614 -19.68 42.00 17.16
CA THR A 614 -18.59 41.06 16.85
C THR A 614 -17.33 41.74 16.36
N SER A 615 -17.30 43.07 16.24
CA SER A 615 -16.11 43.83 15.82
C SER A 615 -15.87 44.98 16.78
N PHE A 616 -14.64 45.13 17.27
CA PHE A 616 -14.27 46.10 18.30
C PHE A 616 -12.92 46.76 18.00
N SER A 617 -12.65 47.90 18.63
CA SER A 617 -11.33 48.52 18.64
C SER A 617 -10.52 48.03 19.84
N LEU A 618 -9.25 47.72 19.62
CA LEU A 618 -8.28 47.35 20.64
C LEU A 618 -7.45 48.57 21.02
N LEU A 619 -7.60 49.01 22.26
CA LEU A 619 -6.89 50.18 22.78
C LEU A 619 -5.44 49.81 23.15
N GLY A 620 -4.51 50.74 22.95
CA GLY A 620 -3.09 50.55 23.32
C GLY A 620 -2.81 50.56 24.83
N GLY A 621 -3.79 50.90 25.67
CA GLY A 621 -3.64 50.93 27.12
C GLY A 621 -4.98 50.99 27.85
N GLU A 622 -4.94 50.83 29.17
CA GLU A 622 -6.16 50.78 29.99
C GLU A 622 -7.00 52.06 29.80
N PRO A 623 -8.31 51.93 29.48
CA PRO A 623 -9.17 53.10 29.36
C PRO A 623 -9.21 53.86 30.69
N ASN A 624 -9.04 55.19 30.62
CA ASN A 624 -9.01 56.05 31.79
C ASN A 624 -10.36 56.06 32.52
N ARG A 625 -10.50 55.17 33.51
CA ARG A 625 -11.72 55.02 34.33
C ARG A 625 -12.07 56.28 35.12
N LEU A 626 -11.14 57.22 35.24
CA LEU A 626 -11.37 58.48 35.95
C LEU A 626 -12.31 59.41 35.19
N LEU A 627 -12.41 59.27 33.87
CA LEU A 627 -13.36 60.05 33.05
C LEU A 627 -14.81 59.62 33.34
N ASP A 628 -15.01 58.34 33.61
CA ASP A 628 -16.31 57.72 33.90
C ASP A 628 -16.69 57.76 35.38
N ALA A 629 -15.83 58.27 36.26
CA ALA A 629 -16.06 58.29 37.70
C ALA A 629 -17.02 59.43 38.13
N ASP A 630 -17.89 59.12 39.09
CA ASP A 630 -18.81 60.10 39.70
C ASP A 630 -18.05 61.09 40.59
N GLY A 631 -18.41 62.38 40.52
CA GLY A 631 -17.80 63.45 41.32
C GLY A 631 -18.00 64.85 40.77
N LEU A 632 -17.49 65.86 41.48
CA LEU A 632 -17.50 67.25 41.04
C LEU A 632 -16.32 67.48 40.08
N ARG A 633 -16.64 67.64 38.79
CA ARG A 633 -15.66 67.95 37.73
C ARG A 633 -15.39 69.44 37.68
N LEU A 634 -14.13 69.84 37.67
CA LEU A 634 -13.70 71.24 37.59
C LEU A 634 -12.60 71.37 36.53
N THR A 635 -12.40 72.59 36.05
CA THR A 635 -11.30 72.93 35.15
C THR A 635 -10.36 73.90 35.84
N LEU A 636 -9.06 73.63 35.81
CA LEU A 636 -8.04 74.52 36.33
C LEU A 636 -7.27 75.11 35.17
N SER A 637 -7.17 76.43 35.10
CA SER A 637 -6.48 77.16 34.04
C SER A 637 -5.10 77.57 34.52
N ALA A 638 -4.07 77.15 33.78
CA ALA A 638 -2.67 77.49 34.05
C ALA A 638 -1.98 77.99 32.78
N ALA A 639 -0.91 78.79 32.92
CA ALA A 639 -0.10 79.20 31.77
C ALA A 639 0.65 78.01 31.12
N ARG A 640 0.96 76.96 31.90
CA ARG A 640 1.69 75.77 31.49
C ARG A 640 1.25 74.55 32.31
N ARG A 641 1.43 73.34 31.76
CA ARG A 641 1.07 72.09 32.44
C ARG A 641 1.93 71.77 33.67
N GLY A 642 3.19 72.22 33.67
CA GLY A 642 4.16 71.84 34.69
C GLY A 642 4.43 70.33 34.70
N SER A 643 4.62 69.77 35.90
CA SER A 643 4.86 68.33 36.14
C SER A 643 3.58 67.48 36.20
N LEU A 644 2.40 68.12 36.18
CA LEU A 644 1.11 67.47 36.40
C LEU A 644 0.79 66.43 35.32
N LYS A 645 0.38 65.23 35.76
CA LYS A 645 -0.06 64.12 34.91
C LYS A 645 -1.47 63.69 35.31
N ALA A 646 -2.19 63.01 34.41
CA ALA A 646 -3.44 62.36 34.78
C ALA A 646 -3.19 61.36 35.92
N GLY A 647 -4.08 61.33 36.91
CA GLY A 647 -3.97 60.52 38.12
C GLY A 647 -3.29 61.22 39.31
N VAL A 648 -2.60 62.34 39.11
CA VAL A 648 -1.97 63.12 40.19
C VAL A 648 -3.04 63.58 41.20
N PRO A 649 -2.77 63.48 42.53
CA PRO A 649 -3.76 63.80 43.55
C PRO A 649 -4.12 65.29 43.57
N VAL A 650 -5.41 65.55 43.85
CA VAL A 650 -5.89 66.86 44.29
C VAL A 650 -6.13 66.78 45.79
N THR A 651 -5.48 67.63 46.56
CA THR A 651 -5.48 67.59 48.02
C THR A 651 -6.15 68.81 48.64
N TYR A 652 -6.77 68.60 49.80
CA TYR A 652 -7.25 69.65 50.68
C TYR A 652 -6.67 69.38 52.06
N ARG A 653 -5.85 70.31 52.57
CA ARG A 653 -5.10 70.12 53.83
C ARG A 653 -4.32 68.80 53.85
N GLU A 654 -3.57 68.54 52.77
CA GLU A 654 -2.75 67.33 52.57
C GLU A 654 -3.54 66.01 52.47
N VAL A 655 -4.87 66.04 52.62
CA VAL A 655 -5.73 64.87 52.39
C VAL A 655 -6.11 64.81 50.92
N GLN A 656 -5.92 63.65 50.29
CA GLN A 656 -6.38 63.43 48.91
C GLN A 656 -7.92 63.45 48.86
N VAL A 657 -8.45 64.40 48.09
CA VAL A 657 -9.89 64.60 47.91
C VAL A 657 -10.34 64.46 46.45
N GLY A 658 -9.38 64.38 45.54
CA GLY A 658 -9.62 64.23 44.12
C GLY A 658 -8.37 63.85 43.34
N LYS A 659 -8.45 63.98 42.03
CA LYS A 659 -7.36 63.69 41.10
C LYS A 659 -7.50 64.46 39.80
N VAL A 660 -6.38 64.74 39.16
CA VAL A 660 -6.32 65.24 37.78
C VAL A 660 -6.81 64.13 36.84
N THR A 661 -7.80 64.40 35.99
CA THR A 661 -8.36 63.41 35.06
C THR A 661 -7.75 63.48 33.68
N SER A 662 -7.57 64.69 33.15
CA SER A 662 -7.07 64.97 31.81
C SER A 662 -6.58 66.42 31.72
N PHE A 663 -5.93 66.77 30.62
CA PHE A 663 -5.54 68.14 30.32
C PHE A 663 -5.54 68.35 28.80
N GLU A 664 -5.79 69.58 28.38
CA GLU A 664 -5.81 70.00 26.98
C GLU A 664 -5.30 71.44 26.85
N LEU A 665 -4.95 71.84 25.63
CA LEU A 665 -4.73 73.25 25.33
C LEU A 665 -6.08 73.95 25.28
N GLY A 666 -6.16 75.17 25.82
CA GLY A 666 -7.32 76.03 25.60
C GLY A 666 -7.51 76.32 24.10
N GLU A 667 -8.70 76.76 23.70
CA GLU A 667 -9.06 76.99 22.29
C GLU A 667 -8.07 77.89 21.54
N THR A 668 -7.47 78.85 22.24
CA THR A 668 -6.46 79.80 21.73
C THR A 668 -5.00 79.40 22.00
N ALA A 669 -4.77 78.22 22.60
CA ALA A 669 -3.47 77.67 22.98
C ALA A 669 -2.60 78.56 23.92
N ASP A 670 -3.16 79.61 24.53
CA ASP A 670 -2.52 80.53 25.48
C ASP A 670 -2.47 80.00 26.92
N ARG A 671 -3.20 78.92 27.19
CA ARG A 671 -3.34 78.30 28.50
C ARG A 671 -3.52 76.80 28.39
N VAL A 672 -3.17 76.10 29.46
CA VAL A 672 -3.46 74.68 29.66
C VAL A 672 -4.69 74.57 30.55
N LEU A 673 -5.70 73.85 30.07
CA LEU A 673 -6.88 73.49 30.84
C LEU A 673 -6.64 72.12 31.47
N ILE A 674 -6.68 72.05 32.79
CA ILE A 674 -6.40 70.85 33.58
C ILE A 674 -7.72 70.43 34.22
N HIS A 675 -8.27 69.31 33.79
CA HIS A 675 -9.51 68.80 34.34
C HIS A 675 -9.24 68.00 35.60
N VAL A 676 -9.99 68.29 36.66
CA VAL A 676 -9.90 67.59 37.94
C VAL A 676 -11.25 67.05 38.34
N LEU A 677 -11.25 65.92 39.04
CA LEU A 677 -12.42 65.31 39.64
C LEU A 677 -12.25 65.27 41.16
N ILE A 678 -13.15 65.92 41.87
CA ILE A 678 -13.26 65.85 43.32
C ILE A 678 -14.30 64.77 43.67
N GLU A 679 -13.96 63.89 44.62
CA GLU A 679 -14.86 62.81 45.03
C GLU A 679 -16.19 63.39 45.57
N PRO A 680 -17.34 62.70 45.37
CA PRO A 680 -18.66 63.21 45.76
C PRO A 680 -18.73 63.67 47.23
N ARG A 681 -18.08 62.94 48.14
CA ARG A 681 -18.05 63.26 49.58
C ARG A 681 -17.33 64.58 49.89
N TYR A 682 -16.40 65.01 49.04
CA TYR A 682 -15.58 66.20 49.23
C TYR A 682 -16.00 67.38 48.36
N ALA A 683 -16.96 67.20 47.45
CA ALA A 683 -17.49 68.28 46.61
C ALA A 683 -17.88 69.56 47.40
N PRO A 684 -18.46 69.50 48.62
CA PRO A 684 -18.78 70.70 49.40
C PRO A 684 -17.58 71.56 49.81
N LEU A 685 -16.35 71.01 49.80
CA LEU A 685 -15.12 71.73 50.15
C LEU A 685 -14.76 72.80 49.11
N VAL A 686 -15.15 72.60 47.85
CA VAL A 686 -14.85 73.54 46.78
C VAL A 686 -15.94 74.59 46.68
N ARG A 687 -15.52 75.85 46.82
CA ARG A 687 -16.37 77.03 46.74
C ARG A 687 -15.88 77.96 45.64
N THR A 688 -16.71 78.91 45.23
CA THR A 688 -16.32 79.91 44.22
C THR A 688 -15.10 80.73 44.65
N GLY A 689 -14.87 80.87 45.95
CA GLY A 689 -13.68 81.52 46.54
C GLY A 689 -12.43 80.63 46.65
N SER A 690 -12.51 79.33 46.34
CA SER A 690 -11.36 78.43 46.49
C SER A 690 -10.18 78.85 45.62
N ARG A 691 -8.96 78.60 46.11
CA ARG A 691 -7.70 78.88 45.43
C ARG A 691 -6.93 77.58 45.27
N PHE A 692 -6.51 77.28 44.04
CA PHE A 692 -5.79 76.06 43.67
C PHE A 692 -4.34 76.41 43.35
N TRP A 693 -3.37 75.65 43.85
CA TRP A 693 -1.97 75.83 43.50
C TRP A 693 -1.30 74.49 43.21
N ASN A 694 -0.21 74.56 42.46
CA ASN A 694 0.66 73.41 42.20
C ASN A 694 1.52 73.13 43.44
N THR A 695 1.59 71.88 43.86
CA THR A 695 2.47 71.45 44.97
C THR A 695 3.77 70.82 44.47
N SER A 696 3.97 70.75 43.16
CA SER A 696 5.19 70.18 42.58
C SER A 696 6.37 71.16 42.67
N GLY A 697 7.41 70.81 43.41
CA GLY A 697 8.68 71.53 43.42
C GLY A 697 9.35 71.53 44.80
N VAL A 698 10.65 71.85 44.82
CA VAL A 698 11.37 72.15 46.06
C VAL A 698 11.35 73.67 46.24
N GLY A 699 10.50 74.18 47.11
CA GLY A 699 10.52 75.58 47.52
C GLY A 699 11.67 75.83 48.49
N VAL A 700 12.61 76.70 48.12
CA VAL A 700 13.72 77.13 48.98
C VAL A 700 13.56 78.61 49.30
N ASP A 701 13.03 78.92 50.48
CA ASP A 701 12.99 80.28 50.99
C ASP A 701 14.32 80.60 51.69
N ALA A 702 15.12 81.48 51.10
CA ALA A 702 16.38 81.95 51.68
C ALA A 702 16.29 83.44 52.05
N GLY A 703 16.36 83.77 53.34
CA GLY A 703 16.38 85.15 53.84
C GLY A 703 17.63 85.44 54.67
N LEU A 704 18.31 86.55 54.39
CA LEU A 704 19.57 86.98 55.03
C LEU A 704 19.51 87.08 56.58
N PHE A 705 18.31 87.21 57.16
CA PHE A 705 18.10 87.31 58.62
C PHE A 705 17.16 86.22 59.19
N LYS A 706 16.62 85.33 58.35
CA LYS A 706 15.58 84.33 58.73
C LYS A 706 16.02 82.86 58.58
N GLY A 707 17.18 82.58 57.99
CA GLY A 707 17.66 81.22 57.71
C GLY A 707 17.04 80.60 56.45
N VAL A 708 17.39 79.34 56.15
CA VAL A 708 16.84 78.57 55.01
C VAL A 708 15.73 77.66 55.52
N LYS A 709 14.51 77.83 55.02
CA LYS A 709 13.38 76.94 55.32
C LYS A 709 13.10 76.05 54.11
N VAL A 710 13.42 74.76 54.23
CA VAL A 710 13.12 73.77 53.20
C VAL A 710 11.80 73.08 53.55
N ARG A 711 10.77 73.29 52.73
CA ARG A 711 9.51 72.55 52.85
C ARG A 711 9.68 71.25 52.06
N THR A 712 9.59 70.09 52.74
CA THR A 712 9.69 68.78 52.08
C THR A 712 8.33 68.10 52.08
N GLU A 713 7.76 67.89 50.90
CA GLU A 713 6.58 67.04 50.72
C GLU A 713 6.98 65.57 50.57
N SER A 714 6.01 64.67 50.43
CA SER A 714 6.31 63.25 50.19
C SER A 714 7.15 63.07 48.92
N MET A 715 8.05 62.08 48.92
CA MET A 715 8.94 61.83 47.77
C MET A 715 8.16 61.50 46.48
N GLU A 716 6.94 60.96 46.61
CA GLU A 716 6.02 60.74 45.49
C GLU A 716 5.45 62.05 44.94
N THR A 717 5.12 63.03 45.80
CA THR A 717 4.61 64.35 45.38
C THR A 717 5.69 65.22 44.75
N ILE A 718 6.94 65.10 45.21
CA ILE A 718 8.10 65.78 44.62
C ILE A 718 8.35 65.29 43.17
N LEU A 719 8.11 64.00 42.89
CA LEU A 719 8.36 63.39 41.57
C LEU A 719 7.16 63.40 40.62
N ALA A 720 5.94 63.24 41.15
CA ALA A 720 4.71 63.17 40.36
C ALA A 720 3.95 64.50 40.28
N GLY A 721 4.23 65.44 41.17
CA GLY A 721 3.49 66.68 41.37
C GLY A 721 2.18 66.50 42.13
N GLY A 722 1.43 67.59 42.30
CA GLY A 722 0.16 67.62 43.04
C GLY A 722 -0.58 68.93 42.82
N VAL A 723 -1.89 68.92 43.05
CA VAL A 723 -2.68 70.15 43.13
C VAL A 723 -3.26 70.23 44.54
N ALA A 724 -3.03 71.31 45.25
CA ALA A 724 -3.69 71.57 46.52
C ALA A 724 -4.66 72.74 46.36
N PHE A 725 -5.68 72.77 47.21
CA PHE A 725 -6.53 73.95 47.31
C PHE A 725 -6.94 74.25 48.75
N ALA A 726 -7.27 75.51 48.97
CA ALA A 726 -7.85 76.02 50.21
C ALA A 726 -9.09 76.85 49.89
N THR A 727 -9.94 76.98 50.90
CA THR A 727 -11.22 77.71 50.80
C THR A 727 -11.24 78.78 51.89
N PRO A 728 -11.52 80.05 51.57
CA PRO A 728 -11.54 81.13 52.56
C PRO A 728 -12.53 80.86 53.70
N ASN A 729 -12.22 81.35 54.90
CA ASN A 729 -13.10 81.33 56.07
C ASN A 729 -13.84 82.66 56.31
N ASN A 730 -13.77 83.58 55.36
CA ASN A 730 -14.39 84.90 55.37
C ASN A 730 -15.56 84.98 54.36
N THR A 731 -16.08 86.18 54.11
CA THR A 731 -17.15 86.45 53.13
C THR A 731 -16.77 86.09 51.69
N GLU A 732 -15.48 85.95 51.38
CA GLU A 732 -14.97 85.58 50.07
C GLU A 732 -15.09 84.08 49.78
N MET A 733 -15.48 83.26 50.76
CA MET A 733 -15.75 81.83 50.56
C MET A 733 -16.69 81.59 49.37
N GLY A 734 -17.78 82.37 49.29
CA GLY A 734 -18.78 82.27 48.23
C GLY A 734 -19.59 80.98 48.22
N SER A 735 -20.25 80.69 47.10
CA SER A 735 -21.19 79.56 46.96
C SER A 735 -20.47 78.24 46.61
N PRO A 736 -21.13 77.07 46.74
CA PRO A 736 -20.61 75.80 46.21
C PRO A 736 -20.19 75.92 44.75
N ALA A 737 -19.06 75.31 44.39
CA ALA A 737 -18.62 75.25 43.01
C ALA A 737 -19.56 74.38 42.16
N LYS A 738 -19.76 74.76 40.90
CA LYS A 738 -20.59 74.01 39.94
C LYS A 738 -19.73 73.08 39.07
N PRO A 739 -20.28 71.96 38.57
CA PRO A 739 -19.58 71.14 37.59
C PRO A 739 -19.15 71.95 36.36
N GLY A 740 -17.92 71.73 35.90
CA GLY A 740 -17.30 72.43 34.78
C GLY A 740 -16.77 73.83 35.09
N GLN A 741 -16.89 74.30 36.34
CA GLN A 741 -16.41 75.62 36.73
C GLN A 741 -14.88 75.71 36.62
N THR A 742 -14.41 76.83 36.05
CA THR A 742 -12.98 77.10 35.86
C THR A 742 -12.38 77.90 37.01
N PHE A 743 -11.22 77.46 37.51
CA PHE A 743 -10.42 78.14 38.53
C PHE A 743 -9.02 78.44 38.00
N ALA A 744 -8.35 79.46 38.52
CA ALA A 744 -6.92 79.65 38.26
C ALA A 744 -6.10 78.64 39.07
N LEU A 745 -5.11 78.01 38.42
CA LEU A 745 -4.07 77.24 39.09
C LEU A 745 -2.83 78.12 39.26
N PHE A 746 -2.52 78.45 40.51
CA PHE A 746 -1.34 79.23 40.87
C PHE A 746 -0.09 78.34 40.94
N ASP A 747 1.09 78.93 40.70
CA ASP A 747 2.36 78.19 40.78
C ASP A 747 2.70 77.83 42.24
N GLU A 748 2.35 78.68 43.21
CA GLU A 748 2.63 78.50 44.64
C GLU A 748 1.45 78.98 45.51
N ALA A 749 1.41 78.54 46.78
CA ALA A 749 0.43 79.00 47.75
C ALA A 749 0.81 80.39 48.32
N ASN A 750 -0.18 81.27 48.47
CA ASN A 750 -0.03 82.42 49.37
C ASN A 750 -0.11 81.93 50.82
N ASP A 751 0.76 82.45 51.70
CA ASP A 751 0.78 82.08 53.12
C ASP A 751 -0.59 82.25 53.79
N GLU A 752 -1.37 83.27 53.42
CA GLU A 752 -2.73 83.49 53.98
C GLU A 752 -3.71 82.34 53.68
N TRP A 753 -3.53 81.65 52.54
CA TRP A 753 -4.42 80.55 52.15
C TRP A 753 -4.23 79.32 53.04
N LEU A 754 -3.02 79.15 53.57
CA LEU A 754 -2.66 78.03 54.43
C LEU A 754 -3.27 78.17 55.83
N ASP A 755 -3.53 79.41 56.26
CA ASP A 755 -4.17 79.72 57.55
C ASP A 755 -5.71 79.59 57.51
N TRP A 756 -6.31 79.42 56.33
CA TRP A 756 -7.76 79.30 56.21
C TRP A 756 -8.32 78.03 56.85
N ALA A 757 -9.29 78.21 57.74
CA ALA A 757 -9.97 77.13 58.47
C ALA A 757 -11.50 77.23 58.47
N PRO A 758 -12.15 77.12 57.30
CA PRO A 758 -13.61 77.17 57.21
C PRO A 758 -14.26 75.91 57.79
N LYS A 759 -15.40 76.07 58.45
CA LYS A 759 -16.22 74.95 58.93
C LYS A 759 -17.22 74.52 57.85
N ILE A 760 -16.82 73.57 57.00
CA ILE A 760 -17.64 73.04 55.91
C ILE A 760 -18.07 71.60 56.26
N PRO A 761 -19.39 71.30 56.35
CA PRO A 761 -19.86 69.95 56.60
C PRO A 761 -19.63 69.04 55.40
N LEU A 762 -19.01 67.88 55.63
CA LEU A 762 -18.91 66.79 54.64
C LEU A 762 -20.13 65.87 54.78
N GLY A 763 -20.66 65.39 53.66
CA GLY A 763 -21.74 64.39 53.68
C GLY A 763 -21.27 63.09 54.35
N LYS A 764 -22.19 62.32 54.96
CA LYS A 764 -21.87 61.00 55.52
C LYS A 764 -21.27 60.09 54.42
N ALA A 765 -20.21 59.35 54.75
CA ALA A 765 -19.65 58.35 53.85
C ALA A 765 -20.73 57.30 53.53
N GLN A 766 -20.93 57.02 52.23
CA GLN A 766 -21.73 55.88 51.78
C GLN A 766 -20.87 54.63 51.70
#